data_AF-A0AAD9R9C4-F1
#
_entry.id   AF-A0AAD9R9C4-F1
#
_cell.length_a   1.000
_cell.length_b   1.000
_cell.length_c   1.000
_cell.angle_alpha   90.00
_cell.angle_beta   90.00
_cell.angle_gamma   90.00
#
_symmetry.space_group_name_H-M   'P 1'
#
loop_
_entity.id
_entity.type
_entity.pdbx_description
1 polymer ?
#
loop_
_entity_poly.entity_id
_entity_poly.type
_entity_poly.pdbx_seq_one_letter_code
_entity_poly.pdbx_strand_id
1 'polypeptide(L)'
;MDWRFAVCVLLVVAGSSCLANDADIVDRWAQNLGTELWDLANAVARPEELLAIYRSMNTRVQDKSGDELVSIISENVGRMLRRKMDAVTCIRIAAEANAEIWEEEDEGNFTYYSGKYSPIGDKEEPTIPQNMKKNKKVYRQMELSPDSHFYNIPVNTNHSSVHIPTNVYDLSRAVVEDIKKTETLDETFRQNYESDPALSWQYFGSVTGMLRQYPSMQWRTDDPETDDEGVDLYDCRVRSWFIEAATCSKDMVILMDTSGSMTGMGLTIARATVVSILDTLSNNDFVTLLSYNNQTEDMVPCFKDMLIQATPENIDTFKKSMDEIKTEGVANLTEAFTRAFSLLKTYRETRGCDAETPCNQLIMLVTDGVPGNLSENPALATWLWKVMEHEKQKSRLEKYLKGKRLGVRINEDAIYIKKLHKDEDVRVDPASLNTTAWQEYRLLTSVSTPVFDRKGNRNNRTRIANLLGVAGTDVPIDDIRKLTLPYKLGVNGYAFIVSNNGYVILHPDLRPVHKGRLKLNYNSVDLTEVEILDDGRVPRNPGPEILALRAALVDHKRGNMRDVPVKLHWDDNRRVTLERRDYFYAPLPGTPFGLAVALPNYGTTWIKVGDEILRNQQRKVNVSDFFAGNYWRVHPGWVYCRFHYLEGHEFRTPEDELRYFLARLDQPGWRWSDQYEAYPIAENETLEEDPECGRQTLHHDDYYCNKELMQLLVFDARATNNSFAGDYLIDDPVVRELAENYGIYLRFIATQSGLTRWHHLVTNDLPDEDDGIEFGDLHRRAVNEPWYKGAIFQNNLDPYSISISVPWEAGADAIVTASMGIFPRDGGKKAPAAVTGFQMPMTGLYKKFIQITSNGNSSMSCTNIWIDCYLVDQNGYIVISEGYNDTGQFMGTQEGAVMNSMVEQGLFNAVEIYDYQAWCEEECVEGAAYIPTNPLTYLSKLLLWFLLRVTCFTTQFVNLPLTFGKVHPDEDAPDPPPPPRPYLYHYPCDQKRTLYMLNQTVAAKGVKNNPEHCSRPYYAQRVPHTNLLLVVIDSMFPTCYDRLQVTPVTISPFEYTNGMEDRPCHKIPLNDLKRRRLEGCFTEHPLEHEIEACGRGSRQNISFLLLSIVVLKIICKFI
;
A
#
# COMPACT_ATOMS: atom_id res chain seq x y z
N MET A 1 44.23 47.53 52.81
CA MET A 1 43.37 48.06 51.74
C MET A 1 42.73 46.82 51.11
N ASP A 2 41.95 46.08 51.91
CA ASP A 2 41.82 44.61 51.76
C ASP A 2 40.47 44.09 52.26
N TRP A 3 39.36 44.54 51.66
CA TRP A 3 38.04 43.97 51.99
C TRP A 3 37.14 43.75 50.76
N ARG A 4 37.48 44.30 49.58
CA ARG A 4 36.67 44.15 48.36
C ARG A 4 37.08 42.97 47.46
N PHE A 5 38.33 42.50 47.53
CA PHE A 5 38.78 41.33 46.76
C PHE A 5 38.40 39.99 47.41
N ALA A 6 38.36 39.92 48.74
CA ALA A 6 37.99 38.68 49.45
C ALA A 6 36.48 38.36 49.30
N VAL A 7 35.62 39.37 49.21
CA VAL A 7 34.16 39.18 49.06
C VAL A 7 33.79 38.69 47.65
N CYS A 8 34.49 39.12 46.60
CA CYS A 8 34.26 38.59 45.25
C CYS A 8 34.75 37.13 45.09
N VAL A 9 35.85 36.74 45.72
CA VAL A 9 36.33 35.34 45.65
C VAL A 9 35.44 34.40 46.46
N LEU A 10 34.90 34.84 47.59
CA LEU A 10 33.92 34.05 48.38
C LEU A 10 32.56 33.92 47.67
N LEU A 11 32.11 34.93 46.90
CA LEU A 11 30.87 34.84 46.10
C LEU A 11 31.03 33.93 44.87
N VAL A 12 32.20 33.88 44.24
CA VAL A 12 32.46 32.98 43.10
C VAL A 12 32.63 31.52 43.55
N VAL A 13 33.23 31.28 44.73
CA VAL A 13 33.33 29.93 45.31
C VAL A 13 31.98 29.45 45.87
N ALA A 14 31.15 30.35 46.44
CA ALA A 14 29.80 30.01 46.91
C ALA A 14 28.82 29.72 45.76
N GLY A 15 28.90 30.44 44.63
CA GLY A 15 28.09 30.17 43.45
C GLY A 15 28.40 28.82 42.78
N SER A 16 29.66 28.38 42.87
CA SER A 16 30.10 27.06 42.38
C SER A 16 29.66 25.91 43.30
N SER A 17 29.42 26.21 44.59
CA SER A 17 29.06 25.21 45.61
C SER A 17 27.55 24.93 45.66
N CYS A 18 26.71 25.88 45.25
CA CYS A 18 25.24 25.67 45.20
C CYS A 18 24.80 24.86 43.97
N LEU A 19 25.44 25.04 42.81
CA LEU A 19 25.11 24.33 41.55
C LEU A 19 25.50 22.84 41.51
N ALA A 20 26.33 22.38 42.47
CA ALA A 20 26.68 20.97 42.61
C ALA A 20 25.57 20.18 43.33
N ASN A 21 24.96 20.78 44.36
CA ASN A 21 23.93 20.13 45.17
C ASN A 21 22.62 19.86 44.39
N ASP A 22 22.28 20.71 43.43
CA ASP A 22 21.02 20.59 42.67
C ASP A 22 21.02 19.41 41.68
N ALA A 23 22.18 19.07 41.11
CA ALA A 23 22.33 17.92 40.21
C ALA A 23 22.21 16.58 40.96
N ASP A 24 22.77 16.51 42.18
CA ASP A 24 22.68 15.33 43.04
C ASP A 24 21.23 15.05 43.48
N ILE A 25 20.41 16.09 43.60
CA ILE A 25 18.98 15.96 43.92
C ILE A 25 18.22 15.32 42.76
N VAL A 26 18.43 15.78 41.53
CA VAL A 26 17.79 15.23 40.33
C VAL A 26 18.20 13.78 40.09
N ASP A 27 19.48 13.46 40.30
CA ASP A 27 19.97 12.08 40.20
C ASP A 27 19.30 11.16 41.24
N ARG A 28 19.14 11.61 42.49
CA ARG A 28 18.41 10.85 43.50
C ARG A 28 16.93 10.66 43.16
N TRP A 29 16.27 11.68 42.58
CA TRP A 29 14.88 11.53 42.10
C TRP A 29 14.77 10.51 40.99
N ALA A 30 15.68 10.56 40.00
CA ALA A 30 15.74 9.61 38.90
C ALA A 30 15.97 8.19 39.44
N GLN A 31 16.91 8.01 40.36
CA GLN A 31 17.20 6.71 41.00
C GLN A 31 15.97 6.14 41.71
N ASN A 32 15.34 6.92 42.61
CA ASN A 32 14.17 6.48 43.36
C ASN A 32 13.01 6.08 42.43
N LEU A 33 12.72 6.90 41.42
CA LEU A 33 11.67 6.62 40.44
C LEU A 33 11.97 5.35 39.63
N GLY A 34 13.20 5.21 39.16
CA GLY A 34 13.62 4.06 38.35
C GLY A 34 13.56 2.74 39.12
N THR A 35 14.06 2.73 40.37
CA THR A 35 14.01 1.55 41.24
C THR A 35 12.57 1.17 41.59
N GLU A 36 11.72 2.15 41.92
CA GLU A 36 10.33 1.88 42.29
C GLU A 36 9.52 1.33 41.12
N LEU A 37 9.69 1.89 39.91
CA LEU A 37 9.06 1.37 38.69
C LEU A 37 9.55 -0.03 38.33
N TRP A 38 10.84 -0.32 38.53
CA TRP A 38 11.42 -1.64 38.29
C TRP A 38 10.87 -2.70 39.25
N ASP A 39 10.79 -2.37 40.54
CA ASP A 39 10.24 -3.27 41.57
C ASP A 39 8.75 -3.54 41.33
N LEU A 40 7.99 -2.49 41.00
CA LEU A 40 6.59 -2.59 40.60
C LEU A 40 6.40 -3.51 39.39
N ALA A 41 7.23 -3.33 38.36
CA ALA A 41 7.15 -4.14 37.15
C ALA A 41 7.48 -5.60 37.41
N ASN A 42 8.50 -5.90 38.20
CA ASN A 42 8.83 -7.28 38.57
C ASN A 42 7.72 -7.93 39.40
N ALA A 43 7.07 -7.18 40.28
CA ALA A 43 6.05 -7.71 41.16
C ALA A 43 4.70 -7.96 40.45
N VAL A 44 4.30 -7.06 39.53
CA VAL A 44 3.04 -7.17 38.77
C VAL A 44 3.20 -8.09 37.56
N ALA A 45 4.25 -7.91 36.75
CA ALA A 45 4.43 -8.63 35.50
C ALA A 45 5.10 -10.01 35.69
N ARG A 46 5.73 -10.25 36.85
CA ARG A 46 6.39 -11.50 37.28
C ARG A 46 7.24 -12.18 36.19
N PRO A 47 8.20 -11.47 35.56
CA PRO A 47 9.00 -12.01 34.46
C PRO A 47 9.89 -13.19 34.89
N GLU A 48 10.41 -13.18 36.12
CA GLU A 48 11.25 -14.27 36.63
C GLU A 48 10.49 -15.59 36.82
N GLU A 49 9.23 -15.53 37.25
CA GLU A 49 8.34 -16.69 37.37
C GLU A 49 8.19 -17.36 36.00
N LEU A 50 7.87 -16.57 34.97
CA LEU A 50 7.72 -17.05 33.60
C LEU A 50 9.04 -17.62 33.05
N LEU A 51 10.18 -16.96 33.29
CA LEU A 51 11.49 -17.47 32.92
C LEU A 51 11.80 -18.81 33.60
N ALA A 52 11.44 -18.97 34.86
CA ALA A 52 11.59 -20.23 35.59
C ALA A 52 10.71 -21.34 34.98
N ILE A 53 9.48 -21.00 34.57
CA ILE A 53 8.58 -21.93 33.87
C ILE A 53 9.19 -22.37 32.54
N TYR A 54 9.66 -21.44 31.69
CA TYR A 54 10.36 -21.78 30.43
C TYR A 54 11.56 -22.70 30.67
N ARG A 55 12.38 -22.43 31.70
CA ARG A 55 13.50 -23.32 32.09
C ARG A 55 13.02 -24.70 32.51
N SER A 56 11.95 -24.79 33.31
CA SER A 56 11.38 -26.05 33.79
C SER A 56 10.81 -26.93 32.66
N MET A 57 10.41 -26.32 31.55
CA MET A 57 9.87 -27.02 30.38
C MET A 57 10.95 -27.53 29.41
N ASN A 58 12.24 -27.33 29.72
CA ASN A 58 13.38 -27.68 28.86
C ASN A 58 13.33 -27.01 27.48
N THR A 59 13.12 -25.68 27.44
CA THR A 59 13.22 -24.89 26.21
C THR A 59 14.56 -25.09 25.51
N ARG A 60 14.53 -25.44 24.22
CA ARG A 60 15.74 -25.53 23.39
C ARG A 60 15.89 -24.29 22.52
N VAL A 61 17.03 -23.62 22.61
CA VAL A 61 17.34 -22.46 21.76
C VAL A 61 18.26 -22.90 20.62
N GLN A 62 17.83 -22.72 19.37
CA GLN A 62 18.58 -23.08 18.17
C GLN A 62 18.87 -21.85 17.31
N ASP A 63 19.92 -21.94 16.48
CA ASP A 63 20.20 -20.92 15.48
C ASP A 63 19.17 -21.03 14.34
N LYS A 64 18.76 -19.89 13.80
CA LYS A 64 18.02 -19.79 12.56
C LYS A 64 19.02 -19.69 11.41
N SER A 65 18.95 -20.63 10.48
CA SER A 65 19.66 -20.48 9.21
C SER A 65 18.82 -19.61 8.26
N GLY A 66 19.28 -18.40 7.96
CA GLY A 66 18.61 -17.52 6.99
C GLY A 66 18.52 -18.14 5.60
N ASP A 67 19.57 -18.86 5.18
CA ASP A 67 19.61 -19.58 3.90
C ASP A 67 18.55 -20.70 3.81
N GLU A 68 18.29 -21.39 4.92
CA GLU A 68 17.24 -22.41 5.03
C GLU A 68 15.85 -21.76 4.98
N LEU A 69 15.64 -20.65 5.71
CA LEU A 69 14.37 -19.92 5.72
C LEU A 69 14.00 -19.41 4.34
N VAL A 70 14.93 -18.79 3.62
CA VAL A 70 14.70 -18.34 2.24
C VAL A 70 14.39 -19.51 1.32
N SER A 71 15.07 -20.65 1.49
CA SER A 71 14.80 -21.86 0.69
C SER A 71 13.38 -22.39 0.93
N ILE A 72 12.95 -22.48 2.19
CA ILE A 72 11.62 -22.96 2.57
C ILE A 72 10.55 -22.00 2.04
N ILE A 73 10.72 -20.68 2.21
CA ILE A 73 9.75 -19.69 1.75
C ILE A 73 9.70 -19.68 0.22
N SER A 74 10.85 -19.71 -0.47
CA SER A 74 10.92 -19.76 -1.94
C SER A 74 10.22 -21.00 -2.48
N GLU A 75 10.41 -22.16 -1.84
CA GLU A 75 9.76 -23.39 -2.23
C GLU A 75 8.24 -23.37 -1.97
N ASN A 76 7.78 -22.90 -0.81
CA ASN A 76 6.35 -22.80 -0.50
C ASN A 76 5.62 -21.84 -1.43
N VAL A 77 6.18 -20.64 -1.65
CA VAL A 77 5.62 -19.64 -2.56
C VAL A 77 5.69 -20.14 -4.00
N GLY A 78 6.79 -20.77 -4.40
CA GLY A 78 6.96 -21.37 -5.73
C GLY A 78 5.95 -22.48 -6.01
N ARG A 79 5.67 -23.36 -5.05
CA ARG A 79 4.63 -24.41 -5.18
C ARG A 79 3.24 -23.80 -5.36
N MET A 80 2.91 -22.77 -4.58
CA MET A 80 1.63 -22.06 -4.71
C MET A 80 1.49 -21.43 -6.10
N LEU A 81 2.50 -20.67 -6.54
CA LEU A 81 2.46 -20.02 -7.85
C LEU A 81 2.40 -21.02 -9.01
N ARG A 82 3.13 -22.14 -8.90
CA ARG A 82 3.07 -23.21 -9.91
C ARG A 82 1.67 -23.80 -10.05
N ARG A 83 0.98 -24.12 -8.94
CA ARG A 83 -0.41 -24.61 -9.02
C ARG A 83 -1.35 -23.61 -9.72
N LYS A 84 -1.15 -22.31 -9.50
CA LYS A 84 -1.93 -21.26 -10.16
C LYS A 84 -1.56 -21.12 -11.64
N MET A 85 -0.30 -21.31 -12.01
CA MET A 85 0.15 -21.39 -13.40
C MET A 85 -0.44 -22.61 -14.12
N ASP A 86 -0.52 -23.76 -13.44
CA ASP A 86 -1.10 -24.99 -13.99
C ASP A 86 -2.60 -24.78 -14.30
N ALA A 87 -3.35 -24.15 -13.38
CA ALA A 87 -4.75 -23.81 -13.59
C ALA A 87 -4.97 -22.90 -14.82
N VAL A 88 -4.12 -21.87 -15.00
CA VAL A 88 -4.15 -20.98 -16.16
C VAL A 88 -3.78 -21.72 -17.45
N THR A 89 -2.81 -22.63 -17.37
CA THR A 89 -2.40 -23.47 -18.50
C THR A 89 -3.54 -24.39 -18.93
N CYS A 90 -4.31 -24.95 -17.99
CA CYS A 90 -5.51 -25.73 -18.30
C CYS A 90 -6.58 -24.90 -19.02
N ILE A 91 -6.79 -23.64 -18.62
CA ILE A 91 -7.71 -22.74 -19.32
C ILE A 91 -7.23 -22.49 -20.75
N ARG A 92 -5.93 -22.26 -20.95
CA ARG A 92 -5.33 -22.09 -22.29
C ARG A 92 -5.57 -23.31 -23.18
N ILE A 93 -5.22 -24.51 -22.69
CA ILE A 93 -5.38 -25.76 -23.46
C ILE A 93 -6.84 -25.97 -23.85
N ALA A 94 -7.76 -25.79 -22.90
CA ALA A 94 -9.19 -25.91 -23.16
C ALA A 94 -9.66 -24.88 -24.20
N ALA A 95 -9.25 -23.61 -24.08
CA ALA A 95 -9.64 -22.56 -25.02
C ALA A 95 -9.10 -22.80 -26.44
N GLU A 96 -7.86 -23.24 -26.58
CA GLU A 96 -7.24 -23.59 -27.87
C GLU A 96 -7.93 -24.80 -28.51
N ALA A 97 -8.16 -25.87 -27.75
CA ALA A 97 -8.84 -27.06 -28.25
C ALA A 97 -10.28 -26.76 -28.71
N ASN A 98 -11.01 -25.94 -27.95
CA ASN A 98 -12.36 -25.52 -28.32
C ASN A 98 -12.36 -24.64 -29.58
N ALA A 99 -11.35 -23.79 -29.76
CA ALA A 99 -11.16 -23.01 -30.97
C ALA A 99 -10.95 -23.84 -32.22
N GLU A 100 -10.16 -24.92 -32.10
CA GLU A 100 -9.84 -25.81 -33.21
C GLU A 100 -11.05 -26.61 -33.70
N ILE A 101 -11.90 -27.05 -32.77
CA ILE A 101 -13.08 -27.87 -33.04
C ILE A 101 -14.27 -27.03 -33.50
N TRP A 102 -14.32 -25.74 -33.14
CA TRP A 102 -15.47 -24.87 -33.41
C TRP A 102 -15.84 -24.79 -34.91
N GLU A 103 -17.07 -25.17 -35.22
CA GLU A 103 -17.72 -24.98 -36.53
C GLU A 103 -18.83 -23.92 -36.40
N GLU A 104 -19.02 -23.09 -37.42
CA GLU A 104 -20.11 -22.09 -37.40
C GLU A 104 -21.46 -22.79 -37.49
N GLU A 105 -22.21 -22.85 -36.38
CA GLU A 105 -23.60 -23.31 -36.37
C GLU A 105 -24.58 -22.18 -36.74
N ASP A 106 -25.65 -22.55 -37.47
CA ASP A 106 -26.75 -21.66 -37.85
C ASP A 106 -27.53 -21.08 -36.65
N GLU A 107 -28.25 -19.98 -36.91
CA GLU A 107 -28.98 -19.08 -36.00
C GLU A 107 -29.95 -19.77 -35.00
N GLY A 108 -29.43 -20.45 -33.98
CA GLY A 108 -30.18 -20.87 -32.78
C GLY A 108 -30.43 -19.71 -31.80
N ASN A 109 -31.37 -19.89 -30.86
CA ASN A 109 -31.64 -18.93 -29.79
C ASN A 109 -30.40 -18.77 -28.87
N PHE A 110 -29.64 -17.68 -29.08
CA PHE A 110 -28.46 -17.33 -28.27
C PHE A 110 -28.86 -16.76 -26.91
N THR A 111 -28.30 -17.31 -25.83
CA THR A 111 -28.48 -16.81 -24.46
C THR A 111 -27.21 -17.01 -23.63
N TYR A 112 -26.92 -16.10 -22.70
CA TYR A 112 -25.75 -16.19 -21.82
C TYR A 112 -25.96 -15.43 -20.49
N TYR A 113 -25.08 -15.66 -19.50
CA TYR A 113 -25.05 -14.91 -18.24
C TYR A 113 -24.22 -13.63 -18.41
N SER A 114 -24.90 -12.49 -18.52
CA SER A 114 -24.27 -11.16 -18.53
C SER A 114 -24.01 -10.67 -17.11
N GLY A 115 -22.78 -10.24 -16.80
CA GLY A 115 -22.46 -9.64 -15.50
C GLY A 115 -23.22 -8.32 -15.24
N LYS A 116 -23.61 -7.58 -16.29
CA LYS A 116 -24.28 -6.28 -16.17
C LYS A 116 -25.80 -6.36 -16.17
N TYR A 117 -26.36 -7.15 -17.10
CA TYR A 117 -27.79 -7.07 -17.45
C TYR A 117 -28.61 -8.30 -17.08
N SER A 118 -28.01 -9.34 -16.49
CA SER A 118 -28.76 -10.52 -16.06
C SER A 118 -29.60 -10.24 -14.82
N PRO A 119 -30.86 -10.69 -14.77
CA PRO A 119 -31.69 -10.56 -13.57
C PRO A 119 -31.18 -11.48 -12.44
N ILE A 120 -31.26 -11.00 -11.19
CA ILE A 120 -30.74 -11.69 -10.00
C ILE A 120 -31.91 -12.04 -9.07
N GLY A 121 -32.32 -13.31 -9.04
CA GLY A 121 -33.37 -13.79 -8.13
C GLY A 121 -34.59 -12.86 -8.00
N ASP A 122 -34.97 -12.51 -6.76
CA ASP A 122 -36.08 -11.61 -6.41
C ASP A 122 -35.71 -10.12 -6.35
N LYS A 123 -34.51 -9.71 -6.80
CA LYS A 123 -34.09 -8.29 -6.80
C LYS A 123 -34.69 -7.53 -7.98
N GLU A 124 -34.74 -6.19 -7.88
CA GLU A 124 -35.18 -5.31 -8.98
C GLU A 124 -34.39 -5.60 -10.27
N GLU A 125 -35.09 -5.63 -11.40
CA GLU A 125 -34.49 -5.91 -12.70
C GLU A 125 -33.48 -4.80 -13.07
N PRO A 126 -32.27 -5.15 -13.56
CA PRO A 126 -31.29 -4.16 -13.93
C PRO A 126 -31.80 -3.21 -15.03
N THR A 127 -31.44 -1.94 -14.95
CA THR A 127 -31.82 -0.90 -15.92
C THR A 127 -31.12 -1.14 -17.26
N ILE A 128 -31.83 -1.78 -18.20
CA ILE A 128 -31.31 -1.99 -19.56
C ILE A 128 -31.48 -0.70 -20.38
N PRO A 129 -30.40 -0.19 -21.04
CA PRO A 129 -30.48 0.94 -21.96
C PRO A 129 -31.60 0.79 -23.00
N GLN A 130 -32.29 1.89 -23.35
CA GLN A 130 -33.50 1.84 -24.20
C GLN A 130 -33.26 1.17 -25.57
N ASN A 131 -32.05 1.34 -26.13
CA ASN A 131 -31.58 0.69 -27.37
C ASN A 131 -31.41 -0.83 -27.24
N MET A 132 -31.19 -1.37 -26.04
CA MET A 132 -30.96 -2.80 -25.77
C MET A 132 -32.16 -3.52 -25.15
N LYS A 133 -33.28 -2.83 -24.84
CA LYS A 133 -34.47 -3.48 -24.24
C LYS A 133 -35.04 -4.66 -25.05
N LYS A 134 -34.82 -4.70 -26.36
CA LYS A 134 -35.20 -5.83 -27.23
C LYS A 134 -34.39 -7.10 -26.94
N ASN A 135 -33.19 -6.96 -26.36
CA ASN A 135 -32.24 -8.04 -26.08
C ASN A 135 -32.48 -8.70 -24.71
N LYS A 136 -33.49 -8.27 -23.94
CA LYS A 136 -33.79 -8.80 -22.59
C LYS A 136 -33.93 -10.33 -22.56
N LYS A 137 -34.38 -10.96 -23.65
CA LYS A 137 -34.54 -12.43 -23.76
C LYS A 137 -33.21 -13.20 -23.92
N VAL A 138 -32.10 -12.49 -24.14
CA VAL A 138 -30.77 -13.07 -24.33
C VAL A 138 -30.09 -13.33 -22.98
N TYR A 139 -30.39 -12.54 -21.96
CA TYR A 139 -29.73 -12.63 -20.65
C TYR A 139 -30.41 -13.70 -19.77
N ARG A 140 -29.63 -14.69 -19.32
CA ARG A 140 -30.10 -15.75 -18.40
C ARG A 140 -30.22 -15.20 -16.98
N GLN A 141 -31.17 -15.72 -16.19
CA GLN A 141 -31.31 -15.36 -14.78
C GLN A 141 -30.21 -16.04 -13.94
N MET A 142 -29.58 -15.26 -13.05
CA MET A 142 -28.54 -15.73 -12.14
C MET A 142 -29.04 -15.76 -10.69
N GLU A 143 -28.54 -16.71 -9.91
CA GLU A 143 -28.70 -16.78 -8.46
C GLU A 143 -27.34 -16.59 -7.82
N LEU A 144 -27.19 -15.66 -6.88
CA LEU A 144 -25.90 -15.33 -6.27
C LEU A 144 -26.02 -15.48 -4.75
N SER A 145 -25.05 -16.17 -4.14
CA SER A 145 -24.93 -16.31 -2.68
C SER A 145 -23.63 -15.65 -2.22
N PRO A 146 -23.63 -14.94 -1.07
CA PRO A 146 -22.40 -14.39 -0.51
C PRO A 146 -21.45 -15.53 -0.13
N ASP A 147 -20.18 -15.39 -0.51
CA ASP A 147 -19.15 -16.39 -0.26
C ASP A 147 -17.94 -15.75 0.45
N SER A 148 -17.52 -16.31 1.60
CA SER A 148 -16.42 -15.78 2.40
C SER A 148 -15.05 -15.86 1.74
N HIS A 149 -14.82 -16.86 0.88
CA HIS A 149 -13.59 -16.97 0.07
C HIS A 149 -13.50 -15.82 -0.93
N PHE A 150 -14.64 -15.48 -1.56
CA PHE A 150 -14.77 -14.32 -2.45
C PHE A 150 -15.18 -13.04 -1.70
N TYR A 151 -14.71 -12.87 -0.47
CA TYR A 151 -14.80 -11.61 0.28
C TYR A 151 -16.22 -11.18 0.61
N ASN A 152 -17.12 -12.14 0.82
CA ASN A 152 -18.57 -11.96 0.99
C ASN A 152 -19.25 -11.28 -0.21
N ILE A 153 -18.60 -11.29 -1.39
CA ILE A 153 -19.20 -10.86 -2.64
C ILE A 153 -20.21 -11.95 -3.06
N PRO A 154 -21.46 -11.59 -3.42
CA PRO A 154 -22.41 -12.56 -3.95
C PRO A 154 -21.93 -13.14 -5.28
N VAL A 155 -21.64 -14.44 -5.30
CA VAL A 155 -21.12 -15.17 -6.45
C VAL A 155 -21.91 -16.46 -6.67
N ASN A 156 -21.70 -17.10 -7.83
CA ASN A 156 -22.19 -18.45 -8.11
C ASN A 156 -21.06 -19.32 -8.68
N THR A 157 -20.76 -20.41 -7.99
CA THR A 157 -19.67 -21.35 -8.31
C THR A 157 -20.04 -22.39 -9.38
N ASN A 158 -21.28 -22.42 -9.88
CA ASN A 158 -21.69 -23.38 -10.92
C ASN A 158 -21.41 -22.92 -12.36
N HIS A 159 -21.34 -21.62 -12.62
CA HIS A 159 -21.17 -21.07 -13.97
C HIS A 159 -20.38 -19.76 -13.94
N SER A 160 -19.89 -19.31 -15.10
CA SER A 160 -19.21 -18.02 -15.25
C SER A 160 -20.15 -16.91 -15.73
N SER A 161 -19.74 -15.67 -15.52
CA SER A 161 -20.41 -14.48 -16.04
C SER A 161 -19.57 -13.79 -17.11
N VAL A 162 -20.24 -13.14 -18.07
CA VAL A 162 -19.58 -12.42 -19.17
C VAL A 162 -19.76 -10.92 -19.00
N HIS A 163 -18.64 -10.20 -18.97
CA HIS A 163 -18.57 -8.75 -19.06
C HIS A 163 -18.24 -8.30 -20.49
N ILE A 164 -18.93 -7.26 -20.94
CA ILE A 164 -18.74 -6.64 -22.26
C ILE A 164 -18.58 -5.13 -22.03
N PRO A 165 -17.50 -4.51 -22.52
CA PRO A 165 -17.27 -3.07 -22.43
C PRO A 165 -18.41 -2.26 -23.06
N THR A 166 -18.67 -1.08 -22.51
CA THR A 166 -19.82 -0.23 -22.92
C THR A 166 -19.73 0.23 -24.39
N ASN A 167 -18.51 0.34 -24.94
CA ASN A 167 -18.25 0.69 -26.35
C ASN A 167 -18.35 -0.50 -27.32
N VAL A 168 -18.59 -1.74 -26.84
CA VAL A 168 -18.70 -2.94 -27.65
C VAL A 168 -20.15 -3.44 -27.68
N TYR A 169 -20.66 -3.76 -28.87
CA TYR A 169 -22.02 -4.29 -29.03
C TYR A 169 -22.04 -5.81 -28.83
N ASP A 170 -22.87 -6.27 -27.89
CA ASP A 170 -22.98 -7.66 -27.43
C ASP A 170 -23.46 -8.64 -28.49
N LEU A 171 -24.41 -8.22 -29.35
CA LEU A 171 -24.93 -9.04 -30.45
C LEU A 171 -24.13 -8.90 -31.76
N SER A 172 -22.94 -8.30 -31.72
CA SER A 172 -22.02 -8.35 -32.86
C SER A 172 -21.64 -9.80 -33.13
N ARG A 173 -21.62 -10.22 -34.40
CA ARG A 173 -21.31 -11.60 -34.80
C ARG A 173 -20.03 -12.14 -34.14
N ALA A 174 -18.95 -11.34 -34.15
CA ALA A 174 -17.67 -11.74 -33.56
C ALA A 174 -17.76 -11.94 -32.03
N VAL A 175 -18.54 -11.12 -31.32
CA VAL A 175 -18.70 -11.22 -29.87
C VAL A 175 -19.57 -12.40 -29.49
N VAL A 176 -20.65 -12.64 -30.24
CA VAL A 176 -21.53 -13.81 -30.05
C VAL A 176 -20.77 -15.12 -30.28
N GLU A 177 -19.93 -15.17 -31.31
CA GLU A 177 -19.07 -16.32 -31.59
C GLU A 177 -18.10 -16.59 -30.42
N ASP A 178 -17.43 -15.55 -29.90
CA ASP A 178 -16.54 -15.68 -28.75
C ASP A 178 -17.27 -16.15 -27.48
N ILE A 179 -18.46 -15.63 -27.21
CA ILE A 179 -19.25 -16.03 -26.04
C ILE A 179 -19.62 -17.52 -26.13
N LYS A 180 -20.11 -17.98 -27.28
CA LYS A 180 -20.47 -19.40 -27.47
C LYS A 180 -19.24 -20.30 -27.37
N LYS A 181 -18.16 -19.94 -28.06
CA LYS A 181 -16.91 -20.69 -28.09
C LYS A 181 -16.27 -20.85 -26.70
N THR A 182 -16.48 -19.88 -25.81
CA THR A 182 -15.92 -19.89 -24.45
C THR A 182 -16.85 -20.50 -23.40
N GLU A 183 -18.08 -20.93 -23.74
CA GLU A 183 -19.03 -21.50 -22.77
C GLU A 183 -18.53 -22.83 -22.16
N THR A 184 -17.75 -23.60 -22.92
CA THR A 184 -17.11 -24.84 -22.47
C THR A 184 -16.02 -24.64 -21.41
N LEU A 185 -15.52 -23.41 -21.23
CA LEU A 185 -14.51 -23.11 -20.21
C LEU A 185 -15.07 -23.20 -18.78
N ASP A 186 -16.39 -23.15 -18.61
CA ASP A 186 -17.04 -23.24 -17.30
C ASP A 186 -16.69 -24.55 -16.57
N GLU A 187 -16.58 -25.66 -17.31
CA GLU A 187 -16.15 -26.96 -16.77
C GLU A 187 -14.71 -26.90 -16.27
N THR A 188 -13.80 -26.30 -17.05
CA THR A 188 -12.39 -26.15 -16.68
C THR A 188 -12.23 -25.22 -15.48
N PHE A 189 -12.97 -24.12 -15.42
CA PHE A 189 -12.94 -23.21 -14.26
C PHE A 189 -13.38 -23.90 -12.98
N ARG A 190 -14.44 -24.72 -13.04
CA ARG A 190 -14.92 -25.49 -11.90
C ARG A 190 -13.90 -26.54 -11.46
N GLN A 191 -13.36 -27.32 -12.40
CA GLN A 191 -12.34 -28.33 -12.11
C GLN A 191 -11.09 -27.72 -11.48
N ASN A 192 -10.66 -26.55 -11.96
CA ASN A 192 -9.56 -25.80 -11.38
C ASN A 192 -9.86 -25.43 -9.92
N TYR A 193 -11.05 -24.89 -9.65
CA TYR A 193 -11.47 -24.50 -8.29
C TYR A 193 -11.60 -25.70 -7.34
N GLU A 194 -12.09 -26.84 -7.83
CA GLU A 194 -12.15 -28.10 -7.06
C GLU A 194 -10.75 -28.69 -6.79
N SER A 195 -9.76 -28.38 -7.64
CA SER A 195 -8.38 -28.82 -7.44
C SER A 195 -7.57 -27.90 -6.52
N ASP A 196 -7.80 -26.58 -6.60
CA ASP A 196 -7.19 -25.56 -5.74
C ASP A 196 -8.27 -24.56 -5.27
N PRO A 197 -8.88 -24.82 -4.11
CA PRO A 197 -9.88 -23.91 -3.52
C PRO A 197 -9.29 -22.55 -3.12
N ALA A 198 -7.96 -22.40 -3.07
CA ALA A 198 -7.31 -21.12 -2.83
C ALA A 198 -7.20 -20.26 -4.11
N LEU A 199 -7.72 -20.70 -5.26
CA LEU A 199 -7.86 -19.87 -6.46
C LEU A 199 -8.90 -18.78 -6.22
N SER A 200 -8.55 -17.54 -6.55
CA SER A 200 -9.49 -16.41 -6.50
C SER A 200 -10.26 -16.31 -7.82
N TRP A 201 -10.17 -15.20 -8.54
CA TRP A 201 -10.83 -15.04 -9.83
C TRP A 201 -10.07 -15.79 -10.92
N GLN A 202 -10.83 -16.48 -11.78
CA GLN A 202 -10.33 -17.05 -13.03
C GLN A 202 -11.04 -16.34 -14.18
N TYR A 203 -10.30 -15.99 -15.23
CA TYR A 203 -10.89 -15.25 -16.33
C TYR A 203 -10.21 -15.52 -17.68
N PHE A 204 -10.99 -15.30 -18.74
CA PHE A 204 -10.54 -15.29 -20.12
C PHE A 204 -11.02 -14.00 -20.80
N GLY A 205 -10.08 -13.18 -21.26
CA GLY A 205 -10.36 -11.99 -22.05
C GLY A 205 -10.11 -12.25 -23.53
N SER A 206 -11.10 -11.96 -24.39
CA SER A 206 -10.95 -12.04 -25.85
C SER A 206 -10.38 -10.73 -26.43
N VAL A 207 -9.76 -10.83 -27.60
CA VAL A 207 -9.37 -9.68 -28.44
C VAL A 207 -10.56 -8.80 -28.87
N THR A 208 -11.79 -9.33 -28.83
CA THR A 208 -13.02 -8.55 -29.09
C THR A 208 -13.39 -7.63 -27.92
N GLY A 209 -12.78 -7.81 -26.75
CA GLY A 209 -13.10 -7.08 -25.51
C GLY A 209 -14.04 -7.83 -24.57
N MET A 210 -14.54 -9.01 -24.97
CA MET A 210 -15.35 -9.88 -24.11
C MET A 210 -14.50 -10.46 -22.97
N LEU A 211 -14.95 -10.32 -21.73
CA LEU A 211 -14.32 -10.93 -20.54
C LEU A 211 -15.26 -11.97 -19.94
N ARG A 212 -14.82 -13.23 -19.83
CA ARG A 212 -15.53 -14.28 -19.09
C ARG A 212 -14.84 -14.48 -17.76
N GLN A 213 -15.59 -14.38 -16.66
CA GLN A 213 -15.07 -14.44 -15.30
C GLN A 213 -15.82 -15.48 -14.48
N TYR A 214 -15.06 -16.29 -13.75
CA TYR A 214 -15.54 -17.30 -12.82
C TYR A 214 -15.00 -17.04 -11.39
N PRO A 215 -15.82 -17.25 -10.34
CA PRO A 215 -17.25 -17.59 -10.39
C PRO A 215 -18.10 -16.44 -10.95
N SER A 216 -19.34 -16.76 -11.35
CA SER A 216 -20.29 -15.76 -11.86
C SER A 216 -20.57 -14.70 -10.79
N MET A 217 -20.50 -13.43 -11.15
CA MET A 217 -20.88 -12.34 -10.27
C MET A 217 -21.59 -11.21 -11.02
N GLN A 218 -22.34 -10.41 -10.26
CA GLN A 218 -22.86 -9.16 -10.80
C GLN A 218 -21.73 -8.14 -10.92
N TRP A 219 -21.53 -7.63 -12.12
CA TRP A 219 -20.63 -6.51 -12.38
C TRP A 219 -21.26 -5.24 -11.83
N ARG A 220 -20.84 -4.83 -10.64
CA ARG A 220 -21.35 -3.62 -10.00
C ARG A 220 -20.59 -2.41 -10.49
N THR A 221 -21.31 -1.50 -11.14
CA THR A 221 -20.84 -0.15 -11.48
C THR A 221 -21.40 0.91 -10.54
N ASP A 222 -22.36 0.52 -9.72
CA ASP A 222 -23.12 1.40 -8.84
C ASP A 222 -22.35 1.68 -7.56
N ASP A 223 -22.23 2.96 -7.21
CA ASP A 223 -22.03 3.33 -5.82
C ASP A 223 -23.37 3.05 -5.10
N PRO A 224 -23.46 2.12 -4.14
CA PRO A 224 -24.71 1.65 -3.54
C PRO A 224 -25.54 2.72 -2.81
N GLU A 225 -25.08 3.97 -2.78
CA GLU A 225 -25.68 5.08 -2.04
C GLU A 225 -26.16 6.24 -2.93
N THR A 226 -25.77 6.30 -4.21
CA THR A 226 -26.31 7.26 -5.17
C THR A 226 -27.08 6.52 -6.25
N ASP A 227 -28.34 6.91 -6.52
CA ASP A 227 -29.10 6.50 -7.72
C ASP A 227 -28.43 6.92 -9.06
N ASP A 228 -27.17 7.39 -9.02
CA ASP A 228 -26.35 7.67 -10.19
C ASP A 228 -25.63 6.38 -10.62
N GLU A 229 -26.03 5.89 -11.79
CA GLU A 229 -25.36 4.81 -12.51
C GLU A 229 -23.90 5.23 -12.81
N GLY A 230 -22.94 4.70 -12.07
CA GLY A 230 -21.53 4.85 -12.40
C GLY A 230 -21.28 4.31 -13.82
N VAL A 231 -20.62 5.08 -14.68
CA VAL A 231 -20.37 4.64 -16.06
C VAL A 231 -19.25 3.59 -16.06
N ASP A 232 -19.53 2.39 -16.58
CA ASP A 232 -18.52 1.35 -16.75
C ASP A 232 -17.49 1.72 -17.82
N LEU A 233 -16.26 1.96 -17.37
CA LEU A 233 -15.08 2.22 -18.20
C LEU A 233 -14.16 0.99 -18.33
N TYR A 234 -14.58 -0.17 -17.82
CA TYR A 234 -13.73 -1.37 -17.86
C TYR A 234 -13.65 -1.96 -19.28
N ASP A 235 -12.42 -2.16 -19.75
CA ASP A 235 -12.09 -2.99 -20.92
C ASP A 235 -10.91 -3.89 -20.54
N CYS A 236 -10.99 -5.18 -20.82
CA CYS A 236 -9.94 -6.14 -20.46
C CYS A 236 -8.65 -5.95 -21.26
N ARG A 237 -8.74 -5.42 -22.49
CA ARG A 237 -7.61 -5.31 -23.44
C ARG A 237 -6.59 -4.24 -23.07
N VAL A 238 -7.04 -3.24 -22.30
CA VAL A 238 -6.18 -2.16 -21.79
C VAL A 238 -5.63 -2.45 -20.39
N ARG A 239 -5.90 -3.64 -19.84
CA ARG A 239 -5.40 -4.03 -18.51
C ARG A 239 -3.99 -4.60 -18.61
N SER A 240 -3.16 -4.31 -17.61
CA SER A 240 -1.77 -4.76 -17.55
C SER A 240 -1.64 -6.28 -17.70
N TRP A 241 -2.52 -7.07 -17.07
CA TRP A 241 -2.49 -8.54 -17.17
C TRP A 241 -2.69 -9.06 -18.60
N PHE A 242 -3.48 -8.34 -19.41
CA PHE A 242 -3.74 -8.68 -20.81
C PHE A 242 -2.57 -8.23 -21.69
N ILE A 243 -2.13 -6.98 -21.53
CA ILE A 243 -1.05 -6.38 -22.32
C ILE A 243 0.28 -7.11 -22.11
N GLU A 244 0.64 -7.42 -20.86
CA GLU A 244 1.92 -8.06 -20.51
C GLU A 244 1.99 -9.53 -20.99
N ALA A 245 0.84 -10.20 -21.14
CA ALA A 245 0.79 -11.56 -21.71
C ALA A 245 0.69 -11.55 -23.24
N ALA A 246 0.00 -10.55 -23.82
CA ALA A 246 -0.20 -10.45 -25.26
C ALA A 246 1.01 -9.84 -26.00
N THR A 247 1.81 -9.02 -25.32
CA THR A 247 2.89 -8.24 -25.94
C THR A 247 4.17 -8.27 -25.12
N CYS A 248 5.30 -8.18 -25.81
CA CYS A 248 6.61 -8.00 -25.19
C CYS A 248 6.91 -6.55 -24.81
N SER A 249 7.94 -6.37 -23.97
CA SER A 249 8.53 -5.05 -23.70
C SER A 249 9.01 -4.38 -24.98
N LYS A 250 8.69 -3.08 -25.14
CA LYS A 250 9.01 -2.29 -26.33
C LYS A 250 9.62 -0.92 -26.01
N ASP A 251 10.53 -0.48 -26.88
CA ASP A 251 11.14 0.84 -26.89
C ASP A 251 10.47 1.67 -28.00
N MET A 252 9.69 2.68 -27.62
CA MET A 252 8.79 3.42 -28.49
C MET A 252 9.16 4.90 -28.59
N VAL A 253 9.21 5.43 -29.83
CA VAL A 253 9.28 6.87 -30.08
C VAL A 253 8.00 7.32 -30.75
N ILE A 254 7.28 8.23 -30.12
CA ILE A 254 6.06 8.83 -30.67
C ILE A 254 6.41 10.19 -31.26
N LEU A 255 6.17 10.35 -32.56
CA LEU A 255 6.33 11.60 -33.30
C LEU A 255 4.96 12.25 -33.45
N MET A 256 4.77 13.41 -32.82
CA MET A 256 3.53 14.17 -32.88
C MET A 256 3.70 15.44 -33.72
N ASP A 257 2.89 15.56 -34.76
CA ASP A 257 2.85 16.75 -35.61
C ASP A 257 2.28 17.95 -34.82
N THR A 258 3.06 19.02 -34.72
CA THR A 258 2.64 20.30 -34.12
C THR A 258 2.63 21.44 -35.14
N SER A 259 2.62 21.12 -36.43
CA SER A 259 2.56 22.12 -37.49
C SER A 259 1.22 22.86 -37.51
N GLY A 260 1.18 24.00 -38.22
CA GLY A 260 -0.02 24.85 -38.28
C GLY A 260 -1.28 24.15 -38.83
N SER A 261 -1.14 23.05 -39.60
CA SER A 261 -2.28 22.31 -40.15
C SER A 261 -3.06 21.52 -39.10
N MET A 262 -2.41 21.16 -38.00
CA MET A 262 -3.01 20.47 -36.85
C MET A 262 -3.92 21.37 -36.00
N THR A 263 -3.95 22.69 -36.26
CA THR A 263 -4.72 23.64 -35.44
C THR A 263 -6.21 23.30 -35.40
N GLY A 264 -6.79 23.25 -34.20
CA GLY A 264 -8.21 22.91 -34.00
C GLY A 264 -8.41 21.42 -33.74
N MET A 265 -9.31 20.78 -34.50
CA MET A 265 -9.73 19.39 -34.24
C MET A 265 -8.61 18.36 -34.46
N GLY A 266 -7.69 18.62 -35.38
CA GLY A 266 -6.53 17.75 -35.65
C GLY A 266 -5.68 17.54 -34.40
N LEU A 267 -5.33 18.61 -33.70
CA LEU A 267 -4.58 18.58 -32.44
C LEU A 267 -5.36 17.87 -31.34
N THR A 268 -6.67 18.09 -31.23
CA THR A 268 -7.53 17.41 -30.25
C THR A 268 -7.55 15.89 -30.48
N ILE A 269 -7.70 15.45 -31.73
CA ILE A 269 -7.67 14.03 -32.09
C ILE A 269 -6.27 13.44 -31.85
N ALA A 270 -5.21 14.16 -32.24
CA ALA A 270 -3.84 13.72 -32.02
C ALA A 270 -3.55 13.55 -30.52
N ARG A 271 -3.95 14.51 -29.68
CA ARG A 271 -3.84 14.41 -28.21
C ARG A 271 -4.56 13.18 -27.68
N ALA A 272 -5.84 13.00 -28.02
CA ALA A 272 -6.63 11.84 -27.57
C ALA A 272 -6.03 10.50 -28.03
N THR A 273 -5.46 10.46 -29.25
CA THR A 273 -4.80 9.28 -29.81
C THR A 273 -3.53 8.95 -29.02
N VAL A 274 -2.65 9.93 -28.78
CA VAL A 274 -1.42 9.70 -28.02
C VAL A 274 -1.74 9.31 -26.57
N VAL A 275 -2.72 9.95 -25.92
CA VAL A 275 -3.18 9.56 -24.58
C VAL A 275 -3.63 8.10 -24.56
N SER A 276 -4.44 7.69 -25.55
CA SER A 276 -4.93 6.30 -25.66
C SER A 276 -3.78 5.31 -25.89
N ILE A 277 -2.75 5.70 -26.65
CA ILE A 277 -1.54 4.88 -26.86
C ILE A 277 -0.75 4.75 -25.56
N LEU A 278 -0.54 5.84 -24.83
CA LEU A 278 0.18 5.82 -23.55
C LEU A 278 -0.53 4.93 -22.53
N ASP A 279 -1.86 4.85 -22.55
CA ASP A 279 -2.65 3.96 -21.69
C ASP A 279 -2.47 2.46 -21.99
N THR A 280 -1.85 2.12 -23.13
CA THR A 280 -1.49 0.73 -23.49
C THR A 280 -0.07 0.33 -23.09
N LEU A 281 0.70 1.23 -22.52
CA LEU A 281 2.09 0.96 -22.13
C LEU A 281 2.16 0.35 -20.73
N SER A 282 3.03 -0.64 -20.59
CA SER A 282 3.33 -1.29 -19.31
C SER A 282 4.56 -0.67 -18.65
N ASN A 283 4.78 -0.96 -17.37
CA ASN A 283 6.00 -0.56 -16.67
C ASN A 283 7.28 -1.15 -17.31
N ASN A 284 7.17 -2.19 -18.15
CA ASN A 284 8.32 -2.77 -18.85
C ASN A 284 8.71 -1.99 -20.12
N ASP A 285 7.83 -1.10 -20.59
CA ASP A 285 8.03 -0.35 -21.83
C ASP A 285 8.78 0.95 -21.60
N PHE A 286 9.50 1.39 -22.62
CA PHE A 286 10.14 2.70 -22.65
C PHE A 286 9.53 3.53 -23.77
N VAL A 287 9.25 4.79 -23.48
CA VAL A 287 8.63 5.72 -24.42
C VAL A 287 9.31 7.08 -24.35
N THR A 288 9.38 7.75 -25.50
CA THR A 288 9.57 9.19 -25.54
C THR A 288 8.62 9.81 -26.56
N LEU A 289 8.25 11.07 -26.32
CA LEU A 289 7.33 11.83 -27.16
C LEU A 289 8.05 13.05 -27.71
N LEU A 290 8.18 13.11 -29.04
CA LEU A 290 8.80 14.22 -29.76
C LEU A 290 7.72 15.01 -30.50
N SER A 291 7.63 16.31 -30.22
CA SER A 291 6.93 17.26 -31.08
C SER A 291 7.81 17.59 -32.28
N TYR A 292 7.20 17.69 -33.47
CA TYR A 292 7.90 18.25 -34.61
C TYR A 292 7.05 19.26 -35.38
N ASN A 293 7.70 20.37 -35.72
CA ASN A 293 7.24 21.36 -36.68
C ASN A 293 8.39 21.65 -37.65
N ASN A 294 8.92 22.89 -37.67
CA ASN A 294 10.15 23.23 -38.38
C ASN A 294 11.38 22.55 -37.75
N GLN A 295 11.35 22.32 -36.43
CA GLN A 295 12.38 21.62 -35.66
C GLN A 295 11.74 20.50 -34.85
N THR A 296 12.55 19.53 -34.41
CA THR A 296 12.09 18.44 -33.52
C THR A 296 12.54 18.69 -32.09
N GLU A 297 11.59 18.72 -31.15
CA GLU A 297 11.83 18.99 -29.73
C GLU A 297 11.17 17.91 -28.86
N ASP A 298 11.81 17.57 -27.74
CA ASP A 298 11.22 16.71 -26.70
C ASP A 298 10.08 17.44 -25.99
N MET A 299 8.94 16.77 -25.79
CA MET A 299 7.76 17.40 -25.17
C MET A 299 7.97 17.79 -23.70
N VAL A 300 8.80 17.04 -22.98
CA VAL A 300 9.09 17.28 -21.58
C VAL A 300 10.55 17.71 -21.47
N PRO A 301 10.85 18.94 -21.01
CA PRO A 301 12.22 19.48 -21.01
C PRO A 301 13.25 18.61 -20.28
N CYS A 302 12.84 17.91 -19.22
CA CYS A 302 13.75 17.05 -18.45
C CYS A 302 13.93 15.64 -19.04
N PHE A 303 13.12 15.24 -20.03
CA PHE A 303 13.27 13.95 -20.72
C PHE A 303 14.12 14.05 -21.99
N LYS A 304 14.88 15.15 -22.11
CA LYS A 304 15.67 15.47 -23.28
C LYS A 304 16.62 14.34 -23.65
N ASP A 305 16.52 13.88 -24.90
CA ASP A 305 17.39 12.87 -25.50
C ASP A 305 17.35 11.50 -24.78
N MET A 306 16.26 11.22 -24.05
CA MET A 306 16.10 10.00 -23.27
C MET A 306 14.83 9.23 -23.62
N LEU A 307 14.92 7.90 -23.58
CA LEU A 307 13.78 7.00 -23.52
C LEU A 307 13.44 6.75 -22.05
N ILE A 308 12.24 7.12 -21.65
CA ILE A 308 11.79 7.09 -20.26
C ILE A 308 10.90 5.86 -20.04
N GLN A 309 11.00 5.23 -18.88
CA GLN A 309 10.13 4.11 -18.52
C GLN A 309 8.69 4.58 -18.40
N ALA A 310 7.76 3.82 -18.97
CA ALA A 310 6.33 4.12 -18.96
C ALA A 310 5.67 3.80 -17.61
N THR A 311 6.15 4.42 -16.53
CA THR A 311 5.49 4.38 -15.22
C THR A 311 4.25 5.28 -15.21
N PRO A 312 3.24 5.04 -14.35
CA PRO A 312 2.05 5.88 -14.28
C PRO A 312 2.36 7.36 -14.04
N GLU A 313 3.41 7.68 -13.26
CA GLU A 313 3.86 9.06 -13.02
C GLU A 313 4.45 9.73 -14.26
N ASN A 314 5.30 9.01 -15.01
CA ASN A 314 5.89 9.53 -16.25
C ASN A 314 4.82 9.69 -17.34
N ILE A 315 3.88 8.74 -17.45
CA ILE A 315 2.73 8.82 -18.36
C ILE A 315 1.86 10.02 -18.02
N ASP A 316 1.52 10.25 -16.75
CA ASP A 316 0.73 11.41 -16.32
C ASP A 316 1.44 12.73 -16.66
N THR A 317 2.77 12.76 -16.54
CA THR A 317 3.59 13.92 -16.93
C THR A 317 3.51 14.18 -18.44
N PHE A 318 3.61 13.15 -19.28
CA PHE A 318 3.39 13.27 -20.72
C PHE A 318 1.98 13.77 -21.05
N LYS A 319 0.95 13.29 -20.33
CA LYS A 319 -0.44 13.74 -20.53
C LYS A 319 -0.60 15.22 -20.21
N LYS A 320 -0.03 15.69 -19.09
CA LYS A 320 -0.05 17.10 -18.67
C LYS A 320 0.69 18.01 -19.66
N SER A 321 1.87 17.60 -20.14
CA SER A 321 2.60 18.40 -21.13
C SER A 321 1.84 18.57 -22.45
N MET A 322 0.93 17.66 -22.80
CA MET A 322 0.11 17.79 -24.00
C MET A 322 -0.91 18.93 -23.94
N ASP A 323 -1.30 19.36 -22.75
CA ASP A 323 -2.28 20.45 -22.59
C ASP A 323 -1.68 21.82 -22.93
N GLU A 324 -0.35 21.95 -22.84
CA GLU A 324 0.39 23.20 -23.07
C GLU A 324 0.81 23.41 -24.53
N ILE A 325 0.63 22.40 -25.40
CA ILE A 325 1.09 22.42 -26.80
C ILE A 325 0.35 23.48 -27.63
N LYS A 326 1.13 24.25 -28.40
CA LYS A 326 0.64 25.18 -29.43
C LYS A 326 1.09 24.74 -30.81
N THR A 327 0.24 24.96 -31.82
CA THR A 327 0.51 24.59 -33.21
C THR A 327 1.09 25.77 -33.99
N GLU A 328 2.32 25.62 -34.48
CA GLU A 328 3.05 26.66 -35.22
C GLU A 328 3.99 26.04 -36.27
N GLY A 329 4.30 26.76 -37.35
CA GLY A 329 5.30 26.33 -38.34
C GLY A 329 4.84 25.26 -39.34
N VAL A 330 5.81 24.64 -40.03
CA VAL A 330 5.63 23.66 -41.12
C VAL A 330 6.24 22.33 -40.72
N ALA A 331 5.56 21.21 -40.97
CA ALA A 331 6.02 19.86 -40.64
C ALA A 331 7.31 19.44 -41.39
N ASN A 332 8.39 19.16 -40.66
CA ASN A 332 9.65 18.60 -41.16
C ASN A 332 9.87 17.13 -40.71
N LEU A 333 9.22 16.20 -41.40
CA LEU A 333 9.27 14.76 -41.09
C LEU A 333 10.68 14.16 -41.16
N THR A 334 11.53 14.64 -42.08
CA THR A 334 12.88 14.09 -42.28
C THR A 334 13.75 14.29 -41.04
N GLU A 335 13.67 15.46 -40.43
CA GLU A 335 14.39 15.76 -39.18
C GLU A 335 13.86 14.91 -38.02
N ALA A 336 12.54 14.81 -37.89
CA ALA A 336 11.88 14.03 -36.85
C ALA A 336 12.27 12.54 -36.89
N PHE A 337 12.23 11.92 -38.07
CA PHE A 337 12.67 10.54 -38.24
C PHE A 337 14.17 10.38 -37.98
N THR A 338 15.01 11.31 -38.46
CA THR A 338 16.46 11.24 -38.21
C THR A 338 16.75 11.27 -36.72
N ARG A 339 16.04 12.13 -35.97
CA ARG A 339 16.17 12.20 -34.50
C ARG A 339 15.71 10.91 -33.84
N ALA A 340 14.52 10.41 -34.18
CA ALA A 340 13.98 9.16 -33.64
C ALA A 340 14.92 7.95 -33.89
N PHE A 341 15.43 7.79 -35.11
CA PHE A 341 16.38 6.72 -35.43
C PHE A 341 17.69 6.88 -34.69
N SER A 342 18.20 8.11 -34.53
CA SER A 342 19.43 8.35 -33.77
C SER A 342 19.27 7.93 -32.30
N LEU A 343 18.14 8.27 -31.69
CA LEU A 343 17.83 7.95 -30.29
C LEU A 343 17.72 6.43 -30.08
N LEU A 344 16.91 5.76 -30.91
CA LEU A 344 16.75 4.30 -30.84
C LEU A 344 18.07 3.56 -31.08
N LYS A 345 18.92 4.05 -31.98
CA LYS A 345 20.25 3.48 -32.23
C LYS A 345 21.14 3.58 -30.99
N THR A 346 21.21 4.74 -30.34
CA THR A 346 21.99 4.92 -29.11
C THR A 346 21.55 3.95 -28.02
N TYR A 347 20.23 3.82 -27.80
CA TYR A 347 19.70 2.90 -26.79
C TYR A 347 19.91 1.42 -27.12
N ARG A 348 19.95 1.06 -28.40
CA ARG A 348 20.30 -0.30 -28.84
C ARG A 348 21.75 -0.64 -28.49
N GLU A 349 22.67 0.30 -28.69
CA GLU A 349 24.09 0.13 -28.39
C GLU A 349 24.37 0.12 -26.88
N THR A 350 23.78 1.04 -26.10
CA THR A 350 23.99 1.11 -24.65
C THR A 350 23.46 -0.09 -23.90
N ARG A 351 22.35 -0.68 -24.37
CA ARG A 351 21.72 -1.86 -23.75
C ARG A 351 22.28 -3.19 -24.25
N GLY A 352 23.24 -3.18 -25.19
CA GLY A 352 23.87 -4.38 -25.72
C GLY A 352 22.88 -5.34 -26.39
N CYS A 353 21.93 -4.81 -27.17
CA CYS A 353 21.02 -5.68 -27.95
C CYS A 353 21.78 -6.27 -29.15
N ASP A 354 21.91 -7.59 -29.20
CA ASP A 354 22.53 -8.31 -30.32
C ASP A 354 21.48 -9.11 -31.12
N ALA A 355 21.87 -9.75 -32.22
CA ALA A 355 20.98 -10.63 -33.01
C ALA A 355 20.40 -11.81 -32.19
N GLU A 356 21.09 -12.21 -31.12
CA GLU A 356 20.63 -13.25 -30.18
C GLU A 356 19.70 -12.70 -29.07
N THR A 357 19.70 -11.39 -28.82
CA THR A 357 18.87 -10.70 -27.82
C THR A 357 18.23 -9.42 -28.39
N PRO A 358 17.35 -9.55 -29.40
CA PRO A 358 16.83 -8.41 -30.13
C PRO A 358 15.96 -7.48 -29.27
N CYS A 359 15.98 -6.18 -29.61
CA CYS A 359 15.20 -5.14 -28.97
C CYS A 359 13.98 -4.79 -29.84
N ASN A 360 12.77 -4.89 -29.28
CA ASN A 360 11.57 -4.38 -29.92
C ASN A 360 11.61 -2.86 -29.94
N GLN A 361 11.91 -2.28 -31.10
CA GLN A 361 11.96 -0.84 -31.29
C GLN A 361 10.89 -0.41 -32.30
N LEU A 362 10.12 0.62 -31.97
CA LEU A 362 9.06 1.11 -32.86
C LEU A 362 9.01 2.65 -32.88
N ILE A 363 8.65 3.19 -34.04
CA ILE A 363 8.39 4.63 -34.23
C ILE A 363 6.93 4.75 -34.65
N MET A 364 6.16 5.58 -33.94
CA MET A 364 4.76 5.86 -34.24
C MET A 364 4.59 7.32 -34.63
N LEU A 365 3.99 7.57 -35.79
CA LEU A 365 3.77 8.91 -36.33
C LEU A 365 2.28 9.29 -36.23
N VAL A 366 2.00 10.47 -35.66
CA VAL A 366 0.65 11.04 -35.54
C VAL A 366 0.60 12.38 -36.29
N THR A 367 -0.12 12.43 -37.42
CA THR A 367 -0.24 13.59 -38.33
C THR A 367 -1.62 13.60 -39.00
N ASP A 368 -2.03 14.74 -39.58
CA ASP A 368 -3.36 14.96 -40.20
C ASP A 368 -3.50 14.44 -41.65
N GLY A 369 -2.41 14.02 -42.32
CA GLY A 369 -2.43 13.71 -43.74
C GLY A 369 -1.82 12.38 -44.20
N VAL A 370 -2.69 11.41 -44.55
CA VAL A 370 -2.86 10.72 -45.87
C VAL A 370 -4.38 10.42 -46.01
N PRO A 371 -5.05 10.65 -47.17
CA PRO A 371 -6.42 11.16 -47.21
C PRO A 371 -7.51 10.11 -46.95
N GLY A 372 -8.55 10.51 -46.20
CA GLY A 372 -9.83 9.79 -46.13
C GLY A 372 -10.77 10.29 -45.03
N ASN A 373 -11.98 10.69 -45.44
CA ASN A 373 -13.04 11.29 -44.62
C ASN A 373 -13.59 10.38 -43.50
N LEU A 374 -13.84 10.97 -42.33
CA LEU A 374 -14.87 10.53 -41.39
C LEU A 374 -15.54 11.75 -40.72
N SER A 375 -16.87 11.76 -40.67
CA SER A 375 -17.69 12.79 -40.02
C SER A 375 -18.43 12.23 -38.80
N GLU A 376 -18.21 12.91 -37.68
CA GLU A 376 -19.12 13.31 -36.57
C GLU A 376 -19.46 12.39 -35.35
N ASN A 377 -18.94 12.89 -34.20
CA ASN A 377 -19.53 13.18 -32.85
C ASN A 377 -19.78 12.04 -31.81
N PRO A 378 -19.49 12.28 -30.49
CA PRO A 378 -20.40 13.10 -29.65
C PRO A 378 -19.77 14.03 -28.57
N ALA A 379 -20.44 15.17 -28.41
CA ALA A 379 -20.83 15.92 -27.20
C ALA A 379 -20.07 15.78 -25.87
N LEU A 380 -19.64 16.95 -25.38
CA LEU A 380 -19.33 17.26 -23.99
C LEU A 380 -20.39 18.25 -23.49
N ALA A 381 -21.15 17.87 -22.45
CA ALA A 381 -21.66 18.72 -21.37
C ALA A 381 -22.72 17.96 -20.57
N THR A 382 -22.55 17.86 -19.25
CA THR A 382 -23.46 18.46 -18.25
C THR A 382 -22.82 18.26 -16.87
N TRP A 383 -21.89 19.15 -16.57
CA TRP A 383 -21.44 19.49 -15.22
C TRP A 383 -22.31 20.66 -14.77
N LEU A 384 -22.97 20.54 -13.61
CA LEU A 384 -23.71 21.53 -12.79
C LEU A 384 -25.24 21.45 -12.76
N TRP A 385 -25.79 20.91 -11.67
CA TRP A 385 -26.92 21.56 -10.97
C TRP A 385 -27.06 21.16 -9.48
N LYS A 386 -26.36 21.92 -8.63
CA LYS A 386 -26.77 22.36 -7.27
C LYS A 386 -26.58 21.50 -6.02
N VAL A 387 -26.38 22.27 -4.95
CA VAL A 387 -25.97 22.02 -3.56
C VAL A 387 -27.17 22.25 -2.61
N MET A 388 -27.11 21.69 -1.39
CA MET A 388 -27.80 22.03 -0.12
C MET A 388 -29.13 21.27 0.15
N GLU A 389 -29.51 20.79 1.35
CA GLU A 389 -29.25 21.23 2.75
C GLU A 389 -29.90 20.24 3.79
N HIS A 390 -29.51 20.32 5.08
CA HIS A 390 -30.32 20.19 6.34
C HIS A 390 -30.13 19.05 7.42
N GLU A 391 -29.71 19.53 8.60
CA GLU A 391 -30.24 19.39 10.00
C GLU A 391 -30.03 18.17 10.91
N LYS A 392 -29.69 16.97 10.45
CA LYS A 392 -29.44 15.83 11.38
C LYS A 392 -27.99 15.71 11.88
N GLN A 393 -27.08 16.51 11.34
CA GLN A 393 -25.63 16.42 11.55
C GLN A 393 -25.12 16.93 12.89
N LYS A 394 -25.93 17.74 13.57
CA LYS A 394 -25.52 18.37 14.83
C LYS A 394 -25.31 17.37 15.97
N SER A 395 -26.02 16.24 15.94
CA SER A 395 -26.01 15.24 17.01
C SER A 395 -24.87 14.20 16.89
N ARG A 396 -24.24 14.07 15.72
CA ARG A 396 -23.19 13.05 15.47
C ARG A 396 -21.77 13.53 15.74
N LEU A 397 -21.54 14.83 15.67
CA LEU A 397 -20.29 15.49 16.05
C LEU A 397 -19.91 15.21 17.52
N GLU A 398 -20.92 15.10 18.39
CA GLU A 398 -20.74 14.80 19.82
C GLU A 398 -20.27 13.36 20.08
N LYS A 399 -20.52 12.42 19.15
CA LYS A 399 -20.12 11.01 19.27
C LYS A 399 -18.70 10.75 18.75
N TYR A 400 -18.28 11.47 17.70
CA TYR A 400 -16.93 11.42 17.11
C TYR A 400 -15.85 12.04 18.02
N LEU A 401 -16.19 13.11 18.73
CA LEU A 401 -15.29 13.73 19.73
C LEU A 401 -15.01 12.81 20.94
N LYS A 402 -15.85 11.78 21.16
CA LYS A 402 -15.71 10.80 22.24
C LYS A 402 -14.69 9.70 21.90
N GLY A 403 -14.66 9.22 20.64
CA GLY A 403 -13.71 8.19 20.19
C GLY A 403 -12.26 8.65 20.06
N LYS A 404 -12.02 9.93 19.70
CA LYS A 404 -10.68 10.53 19.67
C LYS A 404 -10.04 10.64 21.08
N ARG A 405 -10.86 10.55 22.13
CA ARG A 405 -10.46 10.67 23.54
C ARG A 405 -9.90 9.37 24.14
N LEU A 406 -10.13 8.22 23.49
CA LEU A 406 -9.78 6.88 24.00
C LEU A 406 -8.50 6.27 23.40
N GLY A 407 -7.74 7.03 22.59
CA GLY A 407 -6.36 6.66 22.20
C GLY A 407 -6.19 5.44 21.29
N VAL A 408 -7.26 4.90 20.69
CA VAL A 408 -7.18 3.76 19.76
C VAL A 408 -6.79 4.25 18.36
N ARG A 409 -5.57 3.93 17.92
CA ARG A 409 -5.17 4.01 16.51
C ARG A 409 -5.71 2.78 15.77
N ILE A 410 -6.82 2.96 15.05
CA ILE A 410 -7.20 2.03 13.98
C ILE A 410 -6.24 2.32 12.82
N ASN A 411 -5.49 1.31 12.38
CA ASN A 411 -4.59 1.41 11.22
C ASN A 411 -5.44 1.43 9.94
N GLU A 412 -6.27 2.47 9.74
CA GLU A 412 -7.20 2.59 8.60
C GLU A 412 -6.45 2.84 7.28
N ASP A 413 -5.19 3.29 7.33
CA ASP A 413 -4.48 3.75 6.12
C ASP A 413 -3.79 2.66 5.28
N ALA A 414 -3.70 1.41 5.74
CA ALA A 414 -2.95 0.38 5.01
C ALA A 414 -3.81 -0.58 4.18
N ILE A 415 -5.08 -0.78 4.52
CA ILE A 415 -5.86 -1.90 3.94
C ILE A 415 -7.34 -1.57 3.70
N TYR A 416 -7.86 -0.36 3.98
CA TYR A 416 -9.28 -0.07 3.77
C TYR A 416 -9.47 1.14 2.86
N ILE A 417 -10.35 1.02 1.86
CA ILE A 417 -10.85 2.17 1.11
C ILE A 417 -12.06 2.71 1.85
N LYS A 418 -12.02 4.00 2.12
CA LYS A 418 -13.23 4.77 2.41
C LYS A 418 -13.92 4.98 1.06
N LYS A 419 -15.15 4.49 0.90
CA LYS A 419 -16.02 4.94 -0.20
C LYS A 419 -16.20 6.44 -0.03
N LEU A 420 -15.45 7.24 -0.76
CA LEU A 420 -15.50 8.70 -0.67
C LEU A 420 -16.06 9.24 -1.97
N HIS A 421 -17.18 9.96 -1.86
CA HIS A 421 -17.76 10.74 -2.94
C HIS A 421 -16.75 11.72 -3.56
N LYS A 422 -16.97 12.04 -4.83
CA LYS A 422 -16.25 13.06 -5.59
C LYS A 422 -16.60 14.44 -5.00
N ASP A 423 -15.58 15.21 -4.62
CA ASP A 423 -15.62 16.65 -4.27
C ASP A 423 -16.36 17.12 -2.99
N GLU A 424 -16.16 16.46 -1.84
CA GLU A 424 -16.54 17.04 -0.54
C GLU A 424 -15.34 17.61 0.24
N ASP A 425 -15.34 18.94 0.45
CA ASP A 425 -14.52 19.61 1.46
C ASP A 425 -15.05 19.24 2.85
N VAL A 426 -14.20 18.56 3.64
CA VAL A 426 -14.50 18.05 5.00
C VAL A 426 -14.93 19.16 5.97
N ARG A 427 -14.71 20.42 5.62
CA ARG A 427 -15.12 21.59 6.41
C ARG A 427 -16.56 22.04 6.13
N VAL A 428 -17.18 21.62 5.04
CA VAL A 428 -18.43 22.22 4.52
C VAL A 428 -19.68 21.41 4.88
N ASP A 429 -19.66 20.08 4.88
CA ASP A 429 -20.86 19.30 5.26
C ASP A 429 -20.57 17.91 5.88
N PRO A 430 -20.59 17.75 7.21
CA PRO A 430 -20.24 16.48 7.91
C PRO A 430 -21.28 15.33 7.81
N ALA A 431 -22.20 15.33 6.84
CA ALA A 431 -23.42 14.46 6.81
C ALA A 431 -23.24 13.14 6.08
N SER A 432 -22.41 13.12 5.04
CA SER A 432 -22.33 12.03 4.05
C SER A 432 -21.71 10.73 4.60
N LEU A 433 -21.23 10.72 5.83
CA LEU A 433 -20.40 9.64 6.38
C LEU A 433 -21.15 8.36 6.82
N ASN A 434 -22.46 8.28 6.62
CA ASN A 434 -23.30 7.49 7.51
C ASN A 434 -23.79 6.13 7.00
N THR A 435 -23.28 5.65 5.87
CA THR A 435 -23.65 4.36 5.26
C THR A 435 -22.47 3.55 4.70
N THR A 436 -21.24 4.06 4.79
CA THR A 436 -20.10 3.42 4.12
C THR A 436 -19.61 2.16 4.84
N ALA A 437 -19.98 1.00 4.30
CA ALA A 437 -19.31 -0.27 4.56
C ALA A 437 -17.83 -0.14 4.13
N TRP A 438 -16.90 -0.27 5.09
CA TRP A 438 -15.47 -0.32 4.81
C TRP A 438 -15.16 -1.56 3.98
N GLN A 439 -14.69 -1.39 2.76
CA GLN A 439 -14.20 -2.50 1.93
C GLN A 439 -12.68 -2.53 2.02
N GLU A 440 -12.15 -3.66 2.45
CA GLU A 440 -10.72 -3.92 2.51
C GLU A 440 -10.13 -3.92 1.09
N TYR A 441 -9.20 -3.01 0.79
CA TYR A 441 -8.46 -3.00 -0.47
C TYR A 441 -7.39 -4.07 -0.43
N ARG A 442 -7.44 -4.99 -1.38
CA ARG A 442 -6.55 -6.15 -1.46
C ARG A 442 -5.67 -6.01 -2.68
N LEU A 443 -4.36 -6.00 -2.46
CA LEU A 443 -3.40 -6.08 -3.55
C LEU A 443 -3.44 -7.48 -4.15
N LEU A 444 -3.56 -7.55 -5.48
CA LEU A 444 -3.55 -8.78 -6.25
C LEU A 444 -2.39 -8.71 -7.25
N THR A 445 -1.80 -9.86 -7.56
CA THR A 445 -0.96 -10.05 -8.73
C THR A 445 -1.61 -11.11 -9.60
N SER A 446 -1.56 -10.96 -10.92
CA SER A 446 -2.20 -11.89 -11.85
C SER A 446 -1.18 -12.79 -12.53
N VAL A 447 -1.50 -14.07 -12.69
CA VAL A 447 -0.79 -14.95 -13.62
C VAL A 447 -1.59 -14.99 -14.91
N SER A 448 -0.96 -14.75 -16.06
CA SER A 448 -1.63 -14.72 -17.36
C SER A 448 -0.84 -15.44 -18.45
N THR A 449 -1.55 -15.96 -19.44
CA THR A 449 -0.98 -16.63 -20.61
C THR A 449 -1.78 -16.31 -21.88
N PRO A 450 -1.11 -16.07 -23.02
CA PRO A 450 -1.80 -15.85 -24.29
C PRO A 450 -2.40 -17.15 -24.84
N VAL A 451 -3.54 -17.03 -25.52
CA VAL A 451 -4.28 -18.14 -26.14
C VAL A 451 -4.35 -17.91 -27.65
N PHE A 452 -3.89 -18.87 -28.44
CA PHE A 452 -3.76 -18.72 -29.90
C PHE A 452 -4.79 -19.52 -30.69
N ASP A 453 -5.16 -19.02 -31.87
CA ASP A 453 -5.99 -19.76 -32.82
C ASP A 453 -5.13 -20.73 -33.64
N ARG A 454 -5.32 -22.02 -33.40
CA ARG A 454 -4.60 -23.10 -34.09
C ARG A 454 -5.34 -23.65 -35.31
N LYS A 455 -6.55 -23.19 -35.61
CA LYS A 455 -7.41 -23.71 -36.70
C LYS A 455 -6.76 -23.59 -38.08
N GLY A 456 -5.96 -22.55 -38.31
CA GLY A 456 -5.24 -22.30 -39.57
C GLY A 456 -4.22 -23.38 -39.97
N ASN A 457 -3.67 -24.12 -38.99
CA ASN A 457 -2.64 -25.13 -39.22
C ASN A 457 -3.17 -26.45 -39.82
N ARG A 458 -4.50 -26.70 -39.80
CA ARG A 458 -5.10 -27.97 -40.24
C ARG A 458 -4.97 -28.23 -41.76
N ASN A 459 -4.78 -27.17 -42.56
CA ASN A 459 -4.71 -27.25 -44.03
C ASN A 459 -3.47 -26.59 -44.66
N ASN A 460 -2.49 -26.10 -43.87
CA ASN A 460 -1.28 -25.41 -44.37
C ASN A 460 -1.53 -24.21 -45.32
N ARG A 461 -2.77 -23.70 -45.39
CA ARG A 461 -3.21 -22.74 -46.42
C ARG A 461 -3.02 -21.27 -46.04
N THR A 462 -2.92 -20.98 -44.75
CA THR A 462 -2.66 -19.63 -44.22
C THR A 462 -1.86 -19.79 -42.94
N ARG A 463 -0.54 -19.53 -42.98
CA ARG A 463 0.36 -19.51 -41.82
C ARG A 463 0.09 -18.29 -40.93
N ILE A 464 -1.18 -18.10 -40.53
CA ILE A 464 -1.65 -16.96 -39.74
C ILE A 464 -1.79 -17.44 -38.30
N ALA A 465 -1.05 -16.82 -37.38
CA ALA A 465 -1.21 -17.00 -35.95
C ALA A 465 -2.03 -15.83 -35.40
N ASN A 466 -3.33 -16.05 -35.17
CA ASN A 466 -4.18 -15.04 -34.54
C ASN A 466 -4.23 -15.26 -33.03
N LEU A 467 -4.13 -14.17 -32.26
CA LEU A 467 -4.42 -14.20 -30.83
C LEU A 467 -5.94 -14.29 -30.64
N LEU A 468 -6.40 -15.29 -29.87
CA LEU A 468 -7.80 -15.38 -29.45
C LEU A 468 -8.07 -14.50 -28.25
N GLY A 469 -7.12 -14.47 -27.32
CA GLY A 469 -7.28 -13.78 -26.05
C GLY A 469 -6.18 -14.12 -25.07
N VAL A 470 -6.42 -13.77 -23.81
CA VAL A 470 -5.52 -14.03 -22.69
C VAL A 470 -6.33 -14.69 -21.57
N ALA A 471 -5.83 -15.81 -21.05
CA ALA A 471 -6.35 -16.45 -19.85
C ALA A 471 -5.55 -15.99 -18.64
N GLY A 472 -6.18 -15.85 -17.48
CA GLY A 472 -5.48 -15.50 -16.26
C GLY A 472 -6.23 -15.84 -14.98
N THR A 473 -5.50 -15.75 -13.87
CA THR A 473 -6.04 -15.89 -12.51
C THR A 473 -5.36 -14.93 -11.55
N ASP A 474 -6.12 -14.44 -10.56
CA ASP A 474 -5.63 -13.54 -9.53
C ASP A 474 -5.01 -14.30 -8.34
N VAL A 475 -3.92 -13.74 -7.82
CA VAL A 475 -3.18 -14.20 -6.65
C VAL A 475 -3.16 -13.07 -5.61
N PRO A 476 -3.89 -13.21 -4.49
CA PRO A 476 -3.82 -12.23 -3.42
C PRO A 476 -2.43 -12.16 -2.79
N ILE A 477 -1.89 -10.95 -2.61
CA ILE A 477 -0.59 -10.73 -1.97
C ILE A 477 -0.61 -11.21 -0.50
N ASP A 478 -1.77 -11.20 0.15
CA ASP A 478 -1.94 -11.73 1.50
C ASP A 478 -1.72 -13.25 1.57
N ASP A 479 -1.99 -14.00 0.51
CA ASP A 479 -1.72 -15.44 0.48
C ASP A 479 -0.22 -15.72 0.39
N ILE A 480 0.52 -14.89 -0.34
CA ILE A 480 1.99 -14.92 -0.34
C ILE A 480 2.50 -14.57 1.06
N ARG A 481 1.94 -13.53 1.70
CA ARG A 481 2.33 -13.10 3.05
C ARG A 481 2.18 -14.21 4.08
N LYS A 482 1.10 -15.00 4.04
CA LYS A 482 0.88 -16.15 4.95
C LYS A 482 1.97 -17.22 4.82
N LEU A 483 2.55 -17.39 3.63
CA LEU A 483 3.63 -18.35 3.37
C LEU A 483 5.03 -17.86 3.77
N THR A 484 5.19 -16.58 4.17
CA THR A 484 6.49 -16.02 4.59
C THR A 484 6.93 -16.42 6.01
N LEU A 485 6.13 -17.21 6.73
CA LEU A 485 6.44 -17.71 8.09
C LEU A 485 6.83 -16.60 9.10
N PRO A 486 5.99 -15.57 9.31
CA PRO A 486 6.32 -14.42 10.16
C PRO A 486 6.69 -14.82 11.61
N TYR A 487 6.04 -15.84 12.16
CA TYR A 487 6.34 -16.36 13.50
C TYR A 487 7.77 -16.93 13.61
N LYS A 488 8.32 -17.49 12.52
CA LYS A 488 9.66 -18.07 12.47
C LYS A 488 10.72 -17.00 12.22
N LEU A 489 10.41 -16.00 11.40
CA LEU A 489 11.26 -14.81 11.21
C LEU A 489 11.43 -14.05 12.55
N GLY A 490 10.36 -13.94 13.32
CA GLY A 490 10.34 -13.31 14.63
C GLY A 490 10.21 -11.79 14.55
N VAL A 491 10.39 -11.12 15.68
CA VAL A 491 10.17 -9.68 15.82
C VAL A 491 11.17 -8.90 14.96
N ASN A 492 10.66 -7.96 14.16
CA ASN A 492 11.43 -7.14 13.21
C ASN A 492 12.15 -7.90 12.09
N GLY A 493 11.98 -9.23 11.99
CA GLY A 493 12.35 -10.02 10.82
C GLY A 493 11.19 -10.08 9.83
N TYR A 494 11.48 -9.97 8.54
CA TYR A 494 10.46 -9.98 7.49
C TYR A 494 11.01 -10.53 6.18
N ALA A 495 10.11 -10.99 5.32
CA ALA A 495 10.41 -11.34 3.96
C ALA A 495 9.83 -10.30 3.02
N PHE A 496 10.50 -10.06 1.90
CA PHE A 496 10.04 -9.15 0.86
C PHE A 496 10.35 -9.71 -0.52
N ILE A 497 9.53 -9.32 -1.50
CA ILE A 497 9.62 -9.81 -2.88
C ILE A 497 9.77 -8.61 -3.81
N VAL A 498 10.69 -8.74 -4.76
CA VAL A 498 11.04 -7.71 -5.73
C VAL A 498 10.88 -8.27 -7.15
N SER A 499 10.38 -7.44 -8.06
CA SER A 499 10.25 -7.76 -9.49
C SER A 499 11.59 -7.70 -10.23
N ASN A 500 11.60 -8.16 -11.48
CA ASN A 500 12.74 -8.02 -12.41
C ASN A 500 13.13 -6.57 -12.72
N ASN A 501 12.27 -5.60 -12.38
CA ASN A 501 12.55 -4.17 -12.51
C ASN A 501 13.15 -3.55 -11.25
N GLY A 502 13.13 -4.24 -10.10
CA GLY A 502 13.48 -3.67 -8.79
C GLY A 502 12.29 -3.16 -7.98
N TYR A 503 11.06 -3.25 -8.51
CA TYR A 503 9.85 -2.84 -7.80
C TYR A 503 9.42 -3.83 -6.73
N VAL A 504 8.99 -3.30 -5.59
CA VAL A 504 8.55 -4.06 -4.43
C VAL A 504 7.12 -4.56 -4.63
N ILE A 505 6.93 -5.87 -4.51
CA ILE A 505 5.61 -6.54 -4.57
C ILE A 505 5.07 -6.77 -3.16
N LEU A 506 5.95 -7.19 -2.25
CA LEU A 506 5.63 -7.46 -0.86
C LEU A 506 6.72 -6.86 0.01
N HIS A 507 6.38 -5.97 0.93
CA HIS A 507 7.26 -5.46 1.99
C HIS A 507 6.40 -4.89 3.13
N PRO A 508 6.80 -5.00 4.41
CA PRO A 508 6.04 -4.43 5.53
C PRO A 508 5.76 -2.92 5.42
N ASP A 509 6.72 -2.17 4.89
CA ASP A 509 6.64 -0.70 4.73
C ASP A 509 6.08 -0.22 3.36
N LEU A 510 5.60 -1.14 2.51
CA LEU A 510 4.90 -0.76 1.28
C LEU A 510 3.49 -0.25 1.62
N ARG A 511 3.20 1.03 1.29
CA ARG A 511 1.94 1.70 1.60
C ARG A 511 1.24 2.15 0.32
N PRO A 512 0.45 1.28 -0.32
CA PRO A 512 -0.24 1.59 -1.58
C PRO A 512 -1.40 2.56 -1.41
N VAL A 513 -2.02 2.59 -0.22
CA VAL A 513 -3.22 3.38 0.10
C VAL A 513 -2.86 4.48 1.11
N HIS A 514 -3.57 5.61 1.05
CA HIS A 514 -3.53 6.66 2.07
C HIS A 514 -4.91 7.29 2.21
N LYS A 515 -5.44 7.44 3.44
CA LYS A 515 -6.79 7.97 3.72
C LYS A 515 -7.88 7.33 2.86
N GLY A 516 -7.74 6.03 2.57
CA GLY A 516 -8.68 5.28 1.75
C GLY A 516 -8.62 5.52 0.24
N ARG A 517 -7.57 6.16 -0.29
CA ARG A 517 -7.35 6.33 -1.73
C ARG A 517 -6.09 5.62 -2.19
N LEU A 518 -6.15 4.99 -3.35
CA LEU A 518 -5.00 4.32 -3.98
C LEU A 518 -4.04 5.38 -4.56
N LYS A 519 -2.75 5.28 -4.22
CA LYS A 519 -1.72 6.16 -4.78
C LYS A 519 -1.47 5.80 -6.24
N LEU A 520 -1.21 6.79 -7.10
CA LEU A 520 -0.98 6.55 -8.53
C LEU A 520 0.24 5.65 -8.81
N ASN A 521 1.27 5.76 -7.98
CA ASN A 521 2.58 5.12 -8.14
C ASN A 521 2.76 3.84 -7.31
N TYR A 522 1.66 3.29 -6.77
CA TYR A 522 1.70 2.12 -5.89
C TYR A 522 2.38 0.89 -6.50
N ASN A 523 2.34 0.75 -7.83
CA ASN A 523 2.90 -0.37 -8.60
C ASN A 523 4.31 -0.11 -9.14
N SER A 524 4.91 1.05 -8.83
CA SER A 524 6.24 1.47 -9.32
C SER A 524 7.18 1.91 -8.19
N VAL A 525 6.93 1.46 -6.95
CA VAL A 525 7.81 1.73 -5.79
C VAL A 525 9.01 0.79 -5.83
N ASP A 526 10.23 1.34 -5.90
CA ASP A 526 11.49 0.58 -5.95
C ASP A 526 11.98 0.20 -4.55
N LEU A 527 12.78 -0.88 -4.45
CA LEU A 527 13.41 -1.30 -3.21
C LEU A 527 14.22 -0.18 -2.54
N THR A 528 14.90 0.67 -3.33
CA THR A 528 15.69 1.80 -2.79
C THR A 528 14.83 2.88 -2.13
N GLU A 529 13.52 2.90 -2.38
CA GLU A 529 12.58 3.86 -1.80
C GLU A 529 11.97 3.37 -0.48
N VAL A 530 12.12 2.08 -0.17
CA VAL A 530 11.50 1.43 0.99
C VAL A 530 12.54 1.04 2.03
N GLU A 531 13.65 0.43 1.61
CA GLU A 531 14.75 0.03 2.50
C GLU A 531 15.73 1.18 2.70
N ILE A 532 15.66 1.81 3.88
CA ILE A 532 16.48 2.98 4.23
C ILE A 532 17.75 2.53 4.96
N LEU A 533 18.88 2.54 4.26
CA LEU A 533 20.18 2.24 4.87
C LEU A 533 20.72 3.44 5.68
N ASP A 534 21.60 3.16 6.65
CA ASP A 534 22.32 4.19 7.40
C ASP A 534 23.69 4.49 6.76
N ASP A 535 23.66 5.14 5.60
CA ASP A 535 24.86 5.49 4.80
C ASP A 535 25.21 6.99 4.83
N GLY A 536 24.41 7.80 5.53
CA GLY A 536 24.59 9.25 5.64
C GLY A 536 24.45 10.02 4.32
N ARG A 537 23.85 9.41 3.29
CA ARG A 537 23.68 10.05 1.97
C ARG A 537 22.48 10.99 1.91
N VAL A 538 22.55 11.90 0.95
CA VAL A 538 21.46 12.82 0.56
C VAL A 538 20.27 12.04 -0.03
N PRO A 539 19.05 12.60 -0.02
CA PRO A 539 17.88 11.91 -0.55
C PRO A 539 18.06 11.53 -2.03
N ARG A 540 17.43 10.42 -2.44
CA ARG A 540 17.46 9.89 -3.83
C ARG A 540 18.87 9.56 -4.35
N ASN A 541 19.84 9.33 -3.47
CA ASN A 541 21.19 8.87 -3.81
C ASN A 541 21.49 7.53 -3.11
N PRO A 542 21.00 6.39 -3.63
CA PRO A 542 21.15 5.10 -2.98
C PRO A 542 22.62 4.69 -2.81
N GLY A 543 22.95 4.16 -1.63
CA GLY A 543 24.28 3.62 -1.33
C GLY A 543 24.66 2.37 -2.16
N PRO A 544 25.96 2.03 -2.24
CA PRO A 544 26.43 0.88 -3.01
C PRO A 544 25.89 -0.47 -2.47
N GLU A 545 25.64 -0.57 -1.16
CA GLU A 545 25.13 -1.79 -0.54
C GLU A 545 23.70 -2.10 -0.96
N ILE A 546 22.79 -1.12 -0.93
CA ILE A 546 21.40 -1.32 -1.39
C ILE A 546 21.36 -1.58 -2.89
N LEU A 547 22.21 -0.92 -3.68
CA LEU A 547 22.33 -1.17 -5.11
C LEU A 547 22.83 -2.59 -5.40
N ALA A 548 23.77 -3.11 -4.62
CA ALA A 548 24.25 -4.48 -4.74
C ALA A 548 23.16 -5.50 -4.38
N LEU A 549 22.42 -5.28 -3.29
CA LEU A 549 21.29 -6.12 -2.88
C LEU A 549 20.22 -6.15 -3.96
N ARG A 550 19.81 -4.98 -4.44
CA ARG A 550 18.83 -4.81 -5.50
C ARG A 550 19.27 -5.49 -6.80
N ALA A 551 20.51 -5.30 -7.22
CA ALA A 551 21.06 -5.93 -8.42
C ALA A 551 21.10 -7.45 -8.30
N ALA A 552 21.41 -7.99 -7.12
CA ALA A 552 21.42 -9.43 -6.88
C ALA A 552 20.01 -10.05 -6.97
N LEU A 553 19.00 -9.34 -6.44
CA LEU A 553 17.60 -9.74 -6.54
C LEU A 553 17.08 -9.70 -7.97
N VAL A 554 17.40 -8.64 -8.71
CA VAL A 554 17.03 -8.47 -10.12
C VAL A 554 17.72 -9.52 -11.02
N ASP A 555 19.00 -9.82 -10.76
CA ASP A 555 19.78 -10.83 -11.48
C ASP A 555 19.41 -12.27 -11.12
N HIS A 556 18.45 -12.50 -10.21
CA HIS A 556 18.05 -13.83 -9.74
C HIS A 556 19.19 -14.63 -9.12
N LYS A 557 20.12 -13.94 -8.45
CA LYS A 557 21.22 -14.59 -7.74
C LYS A 557 20.73 -15.15 -6.41
N ARG A 558 21.39 -16.21 -5.94
CA ARG A 558 21.25 -16.70 -4.57
C ARG A 558 22.48 -16.26 -3.76
N GLY A 559 22.26 -15.72 -2.57
CA GLY A 559 23.35 -15.24 -1.74
C GLY A 559 22.87 -14.61 -0.44
N ASN A 560 23.82 -14.02 0.27
CA ASN A 560 23.58 -13.31 1.52
C ASN A 560 24.45 -12.05 1.62
N MET A 561 23.98 -11.10 2.42
CA MET A 561 24.68 -9.88 2.81
C MET A 561 24.50 -9.74 4.32
N ARG A 562 25.60 -9.69 5.06
CA ARG A 562 25.55 -9.66 6.52
C ARG A 562 25.92 -8.27 7.04
N ASP A 563 25.41 -7.97 8.21
CA ASP A 563 25.81 -6.82 9.01
C ASP A 563 25.58 -5.45 8.32
N VAL A 564 24.48 -5.34 7.55
CA VAL A 564 24.10 -4.14 6.82
C VAL A 564 23.45 -3.14 7.79
N PRO A 565 23.92 -1.87 7.87
CA PRO A 565 23.37 -0.86 8.76
C PRO A 565 22.09 -0.24 8.17
N VAL A 566 21.01 -0.26 8.95
CA VAL A 566 19.66 0.13 8.50
C VAL A 566 19.04 1.11 9.51
N LYS A 567 18.36 2.13 8.99
CA LYS A 567 17.52 3.03 9.80
C LYS A 567 16.12 2.43 9.93
N LEU A 568 15.84 1.80 11.07
CA LEU A 568 14.54 1.20 11.33
C LEU A 568 13.60 2.21 11.98
N HIS A 569 12.54 2.59 11.27
CA HIS A 569 11.43 3.34 11.86
C HIS A 569 10.33 2.41 12.36
N TRP A 570 9.68 2.78 13.46
CA TRP A 570 8.55 2.04 14.03
C TRP A 570 7.56 2.98 14.74
N ASP A 571 6.38 2.46 15.10
CA ASP A 571 5.26 3.26 15.64
C ASP A 571 4.78 4.35 14.65
N ASP A 572 4.55 3.97 13.39
CA ASP A 572 4.09 4.85 12.29
C ASP A 572 5.05 6.02 11.99
N ASN A 573 6.33 5.71 11.79
CA ASN A 573 7.39 6.69 11.50
C ASN A 573 7.58 7.74 12.61
N ARG A 574 7.21 7.38 13.85
CA ARG A 574 7.38 8.23 15.04
C ARG A 574 8.74 8.04 15.71
N ARG A 575 9.18 6.79 15.82
CA ARG A 575 10.42 6.41 16.51
C ARG A 575 11.41 5.82 15.51
N VAL A 576 12.69 5.99 15.81
CA VAL A 576 13.81 5.45 15.03
C VAL A 576 14.73 4.63 15.91
N THR A 577 15.33 3.60 15.34
CA THR A 577 16.40 2.81 15.93
C THR A 577 17.40 2.45 14.84
N LEU A 578 18.70 2.57 15.12
CA LEU A 578 19.76 2.15 14.21
C LEU A 578 20.04 0.68 14.49
N GLU A 579 19.82 -0.16 13.48
CA GLU A 579 19.94 -1.61 13.60
C GLU A 579 20.89 -2.15 12.53
N ARG A 580 21.45 -3.34 12.78
CA ARG A 580 22.24 -4.07 11.78
C ARG A 580 21.48 -5.35 11.41
N ARG A 581 21.38 -5.61 10.11
CA ARG A 581 20.56 -6.70 9.55
C ARG A 581 21.36 -7.59 8.62
N ASP A 582 21.00 -8.87 8.64
CA ASP A 582 21.46 -9.87 7.69
C ASP A 582 20.36 -10.10 6.65
N TYR A 583 20.67 -9.88 5.38
CA TYR A 583 19.81 -10.13 4.24
C TYR A 583 20.20 -11.44 3.56
N PHE A 584 19.23 -12.31 3.32
CA PHE A 584 19.38 -13.56 2.58
C PHE A 584 18.43 -13.52 1.40
N TYR A 585 18.88 -13.86 0.20
CA TYR A 585 18.06 -13.75 -1.01
C TYR A 585 18.23 -14.93 -1.96
N ALA A 586 17.14 -15.25 -2.66
CA ALA A 586 17.08 -16.30 -3.67
C ALA A 586 15.99 -15.98 -4.72
N PRO A 587 16.12 -16.51 -5.95
CA PRO A 587 15.05 -16.40 -6.94
C PRO A 587 13.83 -17.25 -6.56
N LEU A 588 12.66 -16.83 -7.05
CA LEU A 588 11.45 -17.64 -7.05
C LEU A 588 11.37 -18.41 -8.39
N PRO A 589 11.51 -19.75 -8.37
CA PRO A 589 11.64 -20.54 -9.60
C PRO A 589 10.38 -20.44 -10.47
N GLY A 590 10.56 -20.27 -11.78
CA GLY A 590 9.46 -20.14 -12.75
C GLY A 590 8.77 -18.76 -12.78
N THR A 591 9.27 -17.78 -12.03
CA THR A 591 8.70 -16.43 -11.97
C THR A 591 9.78 -15.38 -12.26
N PRO A 592 9.43 -14.12 -12.59
CA PRO A 592 10.41 -13.04 -12.69
C PRO A 592 10.82 -12.46 -11.33
N PHE A 593 10.38 -13.03 -10.21
CA PHE A 593 10.51 -12.43 -8.88
C PHE A 593 11.74 -12.93 -8.10
N GLY A 594 12.37 -12.01 -7.37
CA GLY A 594 13.39 -12.31 -6.37
C GLY A 594 12.82 -12.19 -4.96
N LEU A 595 13.14 -13.15 -4.09
CA LEU A 595 12.74 -13.18 -2.68
C LEU A 595 13.94 -12.85 -1.80
N ALA A 596 13.72 -12.03 -0.78
CA ALA A 596 14.67 -11.79 0.29
C ALA A 596 14.03 -11.94 1.67
N VAL A 597 14.87 -12.26 2.66
CA VAL A 597 14.54 -12.29 4.08
C VAL A 597 15.57 -11.43 4.81
N ALA A 598 15.07 -10.50 5.62
CA ALA A 598 15.88 -9.67 6.51
C ALA A 598 15.73 -10.17 7.95
N LEU A 599 16.85 -10.46 8.61
CA LEU A 599 16.90 -10.87 10.02
C LEU A 599 17.71 -9.86 10.84
N PRO A 600 17.20 -9.39 12.00
CA PRO A 600 17.98 -8.58 12.92
C PRO A 600 18.99 -9.44 13.70
N ASN A 601 20.05 -8.82 14.23
CA ASN A 601 21.09 -9.53 14.99
C ASN A 601 20.56 -10.40 16.15
N TYR A 602 19.57 -9.91 16.90
CA TYR A 602 18.91 -10.67 17.99
C TYR A 602 17.88 -11.70 17.50
N GLY A 603 17.53 -11.66 16.21
CA GLY A 603 16.57 -12.57 15.57
C GLY A 603 17.22 -13.84 15.00
N THR A 604 18.54 -14.01 15.12
CA THR A 604 19.33 -15.14 14.60
C THR A 604 19.10 -16.45 15.36
N THR A 605 18.40 -16.43 16.49
CA THR A 605 18.06 -17.63 17.26
C THR A 605 16.56 -17.71 17.54
N TRP A 606 16.06 -18.91 17.81
CA TRP A 606 14.67 -19.15 18.18
C TRP A 606 14.50 -20.32 19.13
N ILE A 607 13.29 -20.39 19.69
CA ILE A 607 12.85 -21.48 20.55
C ILE A 607 12.29 -22.58 19.67
N LYS A 608 13.02 -23.69 19.57
CA LYS A 608 12.53 -24.88 18.90
C LYS A 608 11.76 -25.74 19.87
N VAL A 609 10.47 -25.90 19.60
CA VAL A 609 9.56 -26.75 20.36
C VAL A 609 9.54 -28.15 19.75
N GLY A 610 9.50 -29.19 20.60
CA GLY A 610 9.29 -30.56 20.15
C GLY A 610 7.81 -30.87 19.91
N ASP A 611 7.46 -32.15 19.79
CA ASP A 611 6.05 -32.55 19.68
C ASP A 611 5.31 -32.45 21.03
N GLU A 612 4.98 -31.22 21.45
CA GLU A 612 4.31 -30.96 22.73
C GLU A 612 2.88 -31.52 22.79
N ILE A 613 2.17 -31.58 21.66
CA ILE A 613 0.82 -32.14 21.57
C ILE A 613 0.84 -33.64 21.95
N LEU A 614 1.72 -34.42 21.32
CA LEU A 614 1.91 -35.84 21.66
C LEU A 614 2.33 -36.03 23.12
N ARG A 615 3.20 -35.15 23.62
CA ARG A 615 3.65 -35.17 25.03
C ARG A 615 2.49 -34.93 26.01
N ASN A 616 1.57 -34.02 25.69
CA ASN A 616 0.39 -33.74 26.52
C ASN A 616 -0.64 -34.89 26.45
N GLN A 617 -0.86 -35.46 25.26
CA GLN A 617 -1.72 -36.65 25.07
C GLN A 617 -1.21 -37.86 25.88
N GLN A 618 0.11 -38.11 25.86
CA GLN A 618 0.73 -39.15 26.70
C GLN A 618 0.54 -38.92 28.20
N ARG A 619 0.46 -37.65 28.62
CA ARG A 619 0.19 -37.24 30.00
C ARG A 619 -1.30 -37.19 30.36
N LYS A 620 -2.19 -37.49 29.40
CA LYS A 620 -3.66 -37.37 29.54
C LYS A 620 -4.11 -35.97 29.95
N VAL A 621 -3.39 -34.94 29.50
CA VAL A 621 -3.78 -33.54 29.67
C VAL A 621 -4.40 -33.07 28.36
N ASN A 622 -5.62 -32.56 28.42
CA ASN A 622 -6.34 -32.08 27.25
C ASN A 622 -5.76 -30.73 26.82
N VAL A 623 -5.45 -30.56 25.53
CA VAL A 623 -4.81 -29.32 25.05
C VAL A 623 -5.80 -28.15 25.08
N SER A 624 -7.07 -28.45 24.81
CA SER A 624 -8.17 -27.49 24.84
C SER A 624 -8.33 -26.78 26.20
N ASP A 625 -7.92 -27.42 27.31
CA ASP A 625 -8.03 -26.85 28.65
C ASP A 625 -7.14 -25.62 28.85
N PHE A 626 -6.03 -25.51 28.10
CA PHE A 626 -5.15 -24.34 28.15
C PHE A 626 -5.80 -23.08 27.55
N PHE A 627 -6.90 -23.22 26.82
CA PHE A 627 -7.60 -22.13 26.13
C PHE A 627 -8.99 -21.86 26.74
N ALA A 628 -9.18 -22.25 27.99
CA ALA A 628 -10.39 -21.94 28.75
C ALA A 628 -10.51 -20.43 29.03
N GLY A 629 -11.74 -19.91 29.02
CA GLY A 629 -12.04 -18.50 29.25
C GLY A 629 -11.99 -17.63 27.98
N ASN A 630 -12.26 -16.33 28.17
CA ASN A 630 -12.37 -15.34 27.09
C ASN A 630 -11.23 -14.32 27.05
N TYR A 631 -10.38 -14.27 28.09
CA TYR A 631 -9.28 -13.29 28.21
C TYR A 631 -8.01 -13.71 27.46
N TRP A 632 -8.18 -14.12 26.21
CA TRP A 632 -7.09 -14.38 25.30
C TRP A 632 -7.51 -14.12 23.84
N ARG A 633 -6.54 -13.75 23.00
CA ARG A 633 -6.71 -13.58 21.54
C ARG A 633 -5.50 -14.17 20.81
N VAL A 634 -5.67 -14.48 19.53
CA VAL A 634 -4.59 -14.94 18.65
C VAL A 634 -4.39 -14.00 17.47
N HIS A 635 -3.18 -14.03 16.90
CA HIS A 635 -2.85 -13.19 15.75
C HIS A 635 -3.78 -13.50 14.55
N PRO A 636 -4.59 -12.53 14.07
CA PRO A 636 -5.64 -12.79 13.08
C PRO A 636 -5.09 -13.06 11.67
N GLY A 637 -3.89 -12.55 11.35
CA GLY A 637 -3.26 -12.74 10.05
C GLY A 637 -2.44 -14.03 9.90
N TRP A 638 -2.39 -14.89 10.92
CA TRP A 638 -1.60 -16.13 10.89
C TRP A 638 -2.51 -17.34 10.71
N VAL A 639 -2.05 -18.35 9.96
CA VAL A 639 -2.82 -19.57 9.72
C VAL A 639 -2.28 -20.70 10.60
N TYR A 640 -3.01 -21.03 11.66
CA TYR A 640 -2.71 -22.17 12.54
C TYR A 640 -3.19 -23.47 11.90
N CYS A 641 -4.51 -23.55 11.68
CA CYS A 641 -5.21 -24.60 10.95
C CYS A 641 -6.39 -23.96 10.24
N ARG A 642 -6.68 -24.41 9.02
CA ARG A 642 -7.80 -23.90 8.22
C ARG A 642 -8.28 -24.97 7.24
N PHE A 643 -9.55 -24.92 6.87
CA PHE A 643 -10.09 -25.77 5.81
C PHE A 643 -9.64 -25.31 4.43
N HIS A 644 -9.50 -26.24 3.49
CA HIS A 644 -9.29 -25.89 2.09
C HIS A 644 -10.53 -25.20 1.52
N TYR A 645 -11.71 -25.78 1.77
CA TYR A 645 -13.01 -25.21 1.40
C TYR A 645 -13.61 -24.44 2.58
N LEU A 646 -13.86 -23.15 2.39
CA LEU A 646 -14.47 -22.30 3.42
C LEU A 646 -15.99 -22.38 3.40
N GLU A 647 -16.58 -22.74 2.26
CA GLU A 647 -18.01 -22.96 2.14
C GLU A 647 -18.44 -24.05 3.14
N GLY A 648 -19.42 -23.73 3.99
CA GLY A 648 -19.89 -24.62 5.07
C GLY A 648 -19.01 -24.66 6.33
N HIS A 649 -17.82 -24.05 6.30
CA HIS A 649 -16.82 -24.07 7.38
C HIS A 649 -16.48 -22.65 7.91
N GLU A 650 -17.45 -21.74 7.89
CA GLU A 650 -17.23 -20.34 8.27
C GLU A 650 -17.24 -20.13 9.79
N PHE A 651 -16.22 -19.41 10.28
CA PHE A 651 -16.08 -19.04 11.69
C PHE A 651 -16.19 -17.52 11.86
N ARG A 652 -16.77 -17.06 12.98
CA ARG A 652 -16.92 -15.62 13.27
C ARG A 652 -15.61 -14.98 13.70
N THR A 653 -14.78 -15.72 14.44
CA THR A 653 -13.51 -15.24 14.99
C THR A 653 -12.40 -16.28 14.76
N PRO A 654 -11.13 -15.86 14.62
CA PRO A 654 -10.00 -16.79 14.54
C PRO A 654 -9.88 -17.71 15.77
N GLU A 655 -10.32 -17.23 16.93
CA GLU A 655 -10.34 -17.99 18.18
C GLU A 655 -11.32 -19.18 18.13
N ASP A 656 -12.48 -19.00 17.50
CA ASP A 656 -13.48 -20.07 17.33
C ASP A 656 -12.98 -21.14 16.34
N GLU A 657 -12.33 -20.73 15.25
CA GLU A 657 -11.66 -21.64 14.31
C GLU A 657 -10.58 -22.46 15.02
N LEU A 658 -9.75 -21.81 15.83
CA LEU A 658 -8.71 -22.47 16.60
C LEU A 658 -9.30 -23.48 17.60
N ARG A 659 -10.35 -23.11 18.35
CA ARG A 659 -11.02 -24.01 19.31
C ARG A 659 -11.56 -25.26 18.62
N TYR A 660 -12.11 -25.13 17.41
CA TYR A 660 -12.58 -26.26 16.62
C TYR A 660 -11.43 -27.24 16.31
N PHE A 661 -10.29 -26.75 15.81
CA PHE A 661 -9.14 -27.61 15.49
C PHE A 661 -8.44 -28.18 16.73
N LEU A 662 -8.42 -27.45 17.86
CA LEU A 662 -7.92 -27.97 19.14
C LEU A 662 -8.75 -29.16 19.64
N ALA A 663 -10.08 -29.10 19.52
CA ALA A 663 -10.93 -30.23 19.89
C ALA A 663 -10.74 -31.44 18.97
N ARG A 664 -10.44 -31.20 17.68
CA ARG A 664 -10.17 -32.26 16.68
C ARG A 664 -8.78 -32.87 16.85
N LEU A 665 -7.80 -32.10 17.32
CA LEU A 665 -6.44 -32.56 17.64
C LEU A 665 -6.42 -33.64 18.73
N ASP A 666 -7.36 -33.57 19.68
CA ASP A 666 -7.48 -34.54 20.78
C ASP A 666 -8.16 -35.86 20.33
N GLN A 667 -8.71 -35.94 19.11
CA GLN A 667 -9.36 -37.13 18.54
C GLN A 667 -8.37 -38.06 17.82
N PRO A 668 -8.61 -39.39 17.82
CA PRO A 668 -7.79 -40.33 17.06
C PRO A 668 -7.96 -40.14 15.55
N GLY A 669 -6.86 -40.22 14.79
CA GLY A 669 -6.87 -40.08 13.33
C GLY A 669 -6.40 -38.72 12.81
N TRP A 670 -5.91 -37.83 13.67
CA TRP A 670 -5.31 -36.56 13.27
C TRP A 670 -4.11 -36.74 12.32
N ARG A 671 -4.14 -36.03 11.18
CA ARG A 671 -3.03 -35.91 10.22
C ARG A 671 -2.60 -34.44 10.10
N TRP A 672 -1.28 -34.23 9.99
CA TRP A 672 -0.72 -32.95 9.57
C TRP A 672 -0.66 -32.92 8.05
N SER A 673 -1.38 -31.97 7.46
CA SER A 673 -1.46 -31.71 6.02
C SER A 673 -0.95 -30.29 5.76
N ASP A 674 -0.11 -30.17 4.74
CA ASP A 674 0.38 -28.87 4.27
C ASP A 674 -0.59 -28.29 3.25
N GLN A 675 -0.68 -26.96 3.18
CA GLN A 675 -1.58 -26.28 2.22
C GLN A 675 -1.26 -26.65 0.76
N TYR A 676 0.02 -26.84 0.46
CA TYR A 676 0.51 -27.21 -0.86
C TYR A 676 1.43 -28.43 -0.74
N GLU A 677 0.85 -29.62 -0.64
CA GLU A 677 1.60 -30.89 -0.69
C GLU A 677 2.45 -30.98 -1.97
N ALA A 678 3.69 -31.47 -1.82
CA ALA A 678 4.58 -31.69 -2.95
C ALA A 678 4.07 -32.86 -3.79
N TYR A 679 3.76 -32.61 -5.07
CA TYR A 679 3.53 -33.69 -6.02
C TYR A 679 4.87 -34.36 -6.35
N PRO A 680 4.93 -35.70 -6.48
CA PRO A 680 6.13 -36.39 -6.90
C PRO A 680 6.45 -35.98 -8.33
N ILE A 681 7.42 -35.08 -8.49
CA ILE A 681 8.02 -34.77 -9.78
C ILE A 681 8.81 -36.04 -10.15
N ALA A 682 8.38 -36.77 -11.18
CA ALA A 682 9.23 -37.83 -11.70
C ALA A 682 10.52 -37.16 -12.19
N GLU A 683 11.70 -37.64 -11.76
CA GLU A 683 13.02 -37.02 -12.01
C GLU A 683 13.37 -36.84 -13.51
N ASN A 684 12.48 -37.22 -14.43
CA ASN A 684 12.63 -37.13 -15.88
C ASN A 684 11.60 -36.21 -16.58
N GLU A 685 10.69 -35.56 -15.86
CA GLU A 685 9.70 -34.64 -16.48
C GLU A 685 10.35 -33.26 -16.70
N THR A 686 10.60 -32.93 -17.96
CA THR A 686 10.98 -31.58 -18.40
C THR A 686 9.84 -30.59 -18.12
N LEU A 687 10.17 -29.33 -17.80
CA LEU A 687 9.25 -28.19 -17.59
C LEU A 687 8.28 -27.88 -18.76
N GLU A 688 8.23 -28.72 -19.79
CA GLU A 688 7.47 -28.56 -21.03
C GLU A 688 6.29 -29.55 -21.16
N GLU A 689 6.05 -30.43 -20.18
CA GLU A 689 4.87 -31.31 -20.21
C GLU A 689 3.61 -30.58 -19.69
N ASP A 690 2.54 -30.62 -20.49
CA ASP A 690 1.25 -30.01 -20.15
C ASP A 690 0.67 -30.66 -18.86
N PRO A 691 0.10 -29.87 -17.92
CA PRO A 691 -0.41 -30.39 -16.66
C PRO A 691 -1.63 -31.30 -16.86
N GLU A 692 -1.80 -32.29 -15.97
CA GLU A 692 -3.02 -33.11 -15.90
C GLU A 692 -4.22 -32.29 -15.42
N CYS A 693 -4.97 -31.71 -16.35
CA CYS A 693 -6.18 -30.95 -16.06
C CYS A 693 -7.33 -31.86 -15.55
N GLY A 694 -7.97 -31.49 -14.44
CA GLY A 694 -9.16 -32.18 -13.92
C GLY A 694 -8.94 -33.22 -12.80
N ARG A 695 -7.74 -33.29 -12.22
CA ARG A 695 -7.48 -34.17 -11.08
C ARG A 695 -8.02 -33.58 -9.77
N GLN A 696 -9.10 -34.14 -9.24
CA GLN A 696 -9.55 -33.81 -7.88
C GLN A 696 -8.61 -34.47 -6.86
N THR A 697 -7.85 -33.65 -6.14
CA THR A 697 -6.89 -34.11 -5.12
C THR A 697 -7.41 -33.93 -3.69
N LEU A 698 -8.42 -33.07 -3.50
CA LEU A 698 -8.92 -32.66 -2.19
C LEU A 698 -10.42 -32.98 -2.02
N HIS A 699 -10.77 -33.44 -0.82
CA HIS A 699 -12.14 -33.58 -0.36
C HIS A 699 -12.63 -32.31 0.36
N HIS A 700 -13.95 -32.14 0.49
CA HIS A 700 -14.54 -30.92 1.04
C HIS A 700 -14.15 -30.64 2.51
N ASP A 701 -14.03 -31.69 3.32
CA ASP A 701 -13.66 -31.58 4.75
C ASP A 701 -12.14 -31.62 4.99
N ASP A 702 -11.33 -31.57 3.92
CA ASP A 702 -9.88 -31.53 4.03
C ASP A 702 -9.42 -30.17 4.56
N TYR A 703 -8.41 -30.22 5.41
CA TYR A 703 -7.83 -29.07 6.10
C TYR A 703 -6.32 -29.10 5.97
N TYR A 704 -5.68 -27.97 6.28
CA TYR A 704 -4.24 -27.86 6.39
C TYR A 704 -3.85 -27.11 7.66
N CYS A 705 -2.68 -27.43 8.21
CA CYS A 705 -2.22 -26.89 9.47
C CYS A 705 -0.73 -26.63 9.46
N ASN A 706 -0.31 -25.48 9.98
CA ASN A 706 1.10 -25.24 10.25
C ASN A 706 1.51 -25.96 11.55
N LYS A 707 2.16 -27.12 11.38
CA LYS A 707 2.60 -27.96 12.50
C LYS A 707 3.49 -27.21 13.49
N GLU A 708 4.52 -26.50 13.01
CA GLU A 708 5.50 -25.82 13.87
C GLU A 708 4.84 -24.70 14.69
N LEU A 709 4.00 -23.88 14.05
CA LEU A 709 3.28 -22.80 14.72
C LEU A 709 2.29 -23.33 15.75
N MET A 710 1.53 -24.38 15.42
CA MET A 710 0.56 -24.97 16.35
C MET A 710 1.26 -25.58 17.57
N GLN A 711 2.39 -26.26 17.38
CA GLN A 711 3.20 -26.78 18.49
C GLN A 711 3.72 -25.67 19.39
N LEU A 712 4.21 -24.59 18.79
CA LEU A 712 4.69 -23.43 19.51
C LEU A 712 3.57 -22.73 20.29
N LEU A 713 2.38 -22.59 19.70
CA LEU A 713 1.21 -22.02 20.37
C LEU A 713 0.78 -22.85 21.59
N VAL A 714 0.73 -24.18 21.48
CA VAL A 714 0.39 -25.05 22.61
C VAL A 714 1.45 -24.97 23.71
N PHE A 715 2.73 -24.87 23.33
CA PHE A 715 3.83 -24.69 24.27
C PHE A 715 3.71 -23.38 25.05
N ASP A 716 3.47 -22.27 24.35
CA ASP A 716 3.29 -20.94 24.93
C ASP A 716 2.01 -20.85 25.79
N ALA A 717 0.92 -21.48 25.34
CA ALA A 717 -0.33 -21.55 26.08
C ALA A 717 -0.15 -22.30 27.40
N ARG A 718 0.59 -23.41 27.38
CA ARG A 718 0.94 -24.19 28.57
C ARG A 718 1.87 -23.42 29.51
N ALA A 719 2.84 -22.69 28.95
CA ALA A 719 3.77 -21.85 29.71
C ALA A 719 3.04 -20.77 30.50
N THR A 720 2.04 -20.17 29.88
CA THR A 720 1.30 -19.03 30.43
C THR A 720 0.03 -19.43 31.18
N ASN A 721 -0.39 -20.70 31.13
CA ASN A 721 -1.65 -21.15 31.71
C ASN A 721 -1.70 -20.94 33.22
N ASN A 722 -0.69 -21.39 33.96
CA ASN A 722 -0.71 -21.31 35.43
C ASN A 722 -0.69 -19.87 35.93
N SER A 723 0.08 -18.99 35.28
CA SER A 723 0.20 -17.58 35.70
C SER A 723 -1.03 -16.75 35.32
N PHE A 724 -1.82 -17.18 34.33
CA PHE A 724 -3.04 -16.51 33.84
C PHE A 724 -4.31 -17.38 33.99
N ALA A 725 -4.33 -18.29 34.97
CA ALA A 725 -5.52 -19.06 35.30
C ALA A 725 -6.27 -18.38 36.45
N GLY A 726 -7.57 -18.15 36.27
CA GLY A 726 -8.45 -17.56 37.28
C GLY A 726 -8.15 -16.09 37.58
N ASP A 727 -8.63 -15.60 38.72
CA ASP A 727 -8.46 -14.19 39.12
C ASP A 727 -7.03 -13.92 39.62
N TYR A 728 -6.45 -12.79 39.20
CA TYR A 728 -5.13 -12.39 39.68
C TYR A 728 -5.22 -11.65 41.01
N LEU A 729 -4.50 -12.14 42.01
CA LEU A 729 -4.31 -11.49 43.29
C LEU A 729 -2.82 -11.24 43.53
N ILE A 730 -2.50 -10.03 43.99
CA ILE A 730 -1.15 -9.69 44.45
C ILE A 730 -1.05 -10.11 45.92
N ASP A 731 -0.28 -11.16 46.19
CA ASP A 731 -0.12 -11.73 47.54
C ASP A 731 0.58 -10.76 48.51
N ASP A 732 1.50 -9.95 48.01
CA ASP A 732 2.25 -8.99 48.81
C ASP A 732 1.41 -7.72 49.07
N PRO A 733 1.08 -7.40 50.34
CA PRO A 733 0.26 -6.24 50.66
C PRO A 733 0.92 -4.91 50.28
N VAL A 734 2.26 -4.83 50.32
CA VAL A 734 3.02 -3.61 50.00
C VAL A 734 2.95 -3.35 48.50
N VAL A 735 3.15 -4.39 47.69
CA VAL A 735 3.06 -4.29 46.23
C VAL A 735 1.63 -3.97 45.81
N ARG A 736 0.64 -4.55 46.47
CA ARG A 736 -0.77 -4.26 46.18
C ARG A 736 -1.10 -2.79 46.42
N GLU A 737 -0.67 -2.24 47.57
CA GLU A 737 -0.82 -0.81 47.85
C GLU A 737 -0.07 0.04 46.81
N LEU A 738 1.12 -0.38 46.38
CA LEU A 738 1.88 0.31 45.34
C LEU A 738 1.14 0.27 43.99
N ALA A 739 0.61 -0.87 43.58
CA ALA A 739 -0.16 -1.02 42.35
C ALA A 739 -1.44 -0.19 42.37
N GLU A 740 -2.13 -0.12 43.52
CA GLU A 740 -3.29 0.76 43.74
C GLU A 740 -2.89 2.24 43.65
N ASN A 741 -1.76 2.63 44.24
CA ASN A 741 -1.25 4.01 44.18
C ASN A 741 -0.91 4.47 42.76
N TYR A 742 -0.34 3.59 41.94
CA TYR A 742 -0.09 3.86 40.51
C TYR A 742 -1.36 3.72 39.65
N GLY A 743 -2.46 3.16 40.18
CA GLY A 743 -3.71 2.94 39.47
C GLY A 743 -3.64 1.85 38.40
N ILE A 744 -2.82 0.81 38.60
CA ILE A 744 -2.68 -0.29 37.63
C ILE A 744 -4.00 -1.07 37.55
N TYR A 745 -4.60 -1.12 36.37
CA TYR A 745 -5.89 -1.79 36.16
C TYR A 745 -5.78 -3.05 35.28
N LEU A 746 -4.68 -3.23 34.54
CA LEU A 746 -4.52 -4.35 33.61
C LEU A 746 -3.08 -4.85 33.56
N ARG A 747 -2.91 -6.18 33.56
CA ARG A 747 -1.64 -6.85 33.23
C ARG A 747 -1.83 -7.77 32.02
N PHE A 748 -0.80 -7.93 31.20
CA PHE A 748 -0.89 -8.71 29.97
C PHE A 748 0.41 -9.46 29.65
N ILE A 749 0.29 -10.45 28.78
CA ILE A 749 1.40 -11.14 28.12
C ILE A 749 1.07 -11.36 26.65
N ALA A 750 2.04 -11.12 25.78
CA ALA A 750 1.99 -11.53 24.38
C ALA A 750 3.20 -12.40 24.06
N THR A 751 2.98 -13.53 23.40
CA THR A 751 4.03 -14.49 23.06
C THR A 751 4.40 -14.43 21.58
N GLN A 752 5.56 -15.01 21.25
CA GLN A 752 6.02 -15.13 19.86
C GLN A 752 5.09 -15.97 18.98
N SER A 753 4.27 -16.87 19.57
CA SER A 753 3.27 -17.65 18.84
C SER A 753 2.04 -16.85 18.45
N GLY A 754 1.97 -15.56 18.78
CA GLY A 754 0.82 -14.71 18.49
C GLY A 754 -0.30 -14.81 19.52
N LEU A 755 -0.07 -15.44 20.68
CA LEU A 755 -1.02 -15.53 21.78
C LEU A 755 -0.90 -14.31 22.70
N THR A 756 -2.00 -13.58 22.90
CA THR A 756 -2.10 -12.49 23.87
C THR A 756 -3.07 -12.87 24.98
N ARG A 757 -2.70 -12.70 26.26
CA ARG A 757 -3.56 -12.89 27.44
C ARG A 757 -3.50 -11.68 28.35
N TRP A 758 -4.58 -11.38 29.06
CA TRP A 758 -4.61 -10.27 30.01
C TRP A 758 -5.52 -10.57 31.20
N HIS A 759 -5.25 -9.95 32.35
CA HIS A 759 -6.14 -9.93 33.51
C HIS A 759 -6.42 -8.49 33.93
N HIS A 760 -7.65 -8.25 34.32
CA HIS A 760 -8.04 -7.01 35.00
C HIS A 760 -7.71 -7.13 36.49
N LEU A 761 -7.14 -6.06 37.05
CA LEU A 761 -6.97 -5.94 38.49
C LEU A 761 -8.24 -5.29 39.06
N VAL A 762 -8.71 -5.80 40.19
CA VAL A 762 -9.87 -5.22 40.90
C VAL A 762 -9.43 -3.91 41.54
N THR A 763 -9.60 -2.81 40.83
CA THR A 763 -9.41 -1.44 41.34
C THR A 763 -10.75 -0.70 41.34
N ASN A 764 -10.92 0.27 42.24
CA ASN A 764 -12.15 1.06 42.36
C ASN A 764 -12.40 2.00 41.16
N ASP A 765 -11.41 2.17 40.28
CA ASP A 765 -11.41 3.07 39.12
C ASP A 765 -11.24 2.28 37.81
N LEU A 766 -12.11 1.31 37.55
CA LEU A 766 -12.29 0.88 36.16
C LEU A 766 -12.83 2.09 35.38
N PRO A 767 -12.25 2.49 34.24
CA PRO A 767 -12.88 3.48 33.40
C PRO A 767 -14.26 2.95 33.02
N ASP A 768 -15.31 3.60 33.53
CA ASP A 768 -16.71 3.32 33.21
C ASP A 768 -16.90 3.50 31.69
N GLU A 769 -16.81 2.43 30.90
CA GLU A 769 -17.31 2.44 29.53
C GLU A 769 -17.73 1.04 29.03
N ASP A 770 -19.05 0.84 29.11
CA ASP A 770 -19.88 -0.26 28.61
C ASP A 770 -19.95 -0.28 27.06
N ASP A 771 -18.79 -0.29 26.39
CA ASP A 771 -18.67 -0.30 24.93
C ASP A 771 -18.31 -1.68 24.35
N GLY A 772 -18.06 -2.69 25.20
CA GLY A 772 -17.85 -4.09 24.81
C GLY A 772 -16.52 -4.40 24.08
N ILE A 773 -15.59 -3.44 23.98
CA ILE A 773 -14.26 -3.64 23.35
C ILE A 773 -13.21 -3.93 24.43
N GLU A 774 -12.60 -5.11 24.39
CA GLU A 774 -11.59 -5.54 25.38
C GLU A 774 -10.15 -5.20 24.93
N PHE A 775 -9.19 -5.19 25.86
CA PHE A 775 -7.76 -4.97 25.58
C PHE A 775 -7.24 -5.89 24.46
N GLY A 776 -7.63 -7.17 24.49
CA GLY A 776 -7.25 -8.13 23.47
C GLY A 776 -7.73 -7.76 22.09
N ASP A 777 -8.89 -7.11 21.97
CA ASP A 777 -9.47 -6.71 20.69
C ASP A 777 -8.71 -5.55 20.04
N LEU A 778 -8.03 -4.72 20.84
CA LEU A 778 -7.16 -3.64 20.40
C LEU A 778 -5.75 -4.14 20.05
N HIS A 779 -5.21 -5.11 20.81
CA HIS A 779 -3.83 -5.58 20.71
C HIS A 779 -3.69 -7.03 20.22
N ARG A 780 -4.42 -7.40 19.16
CA ARG A 780 -4.39 -8.75 18.58
C ARG A 780 -3.10 -9.07 17.81
N ARG A 781 -2.31 -8.07 17.43
CA ARG A 781 -1.17 -8.26 16.52
C ARG A 781 0.12 -8.68 17.22
N ALA A 782 0.09 -8.91 18.55
CA ALA A 782 1.17 -9.48 19.36
C ALA A 782 2.56 -8.91 19.01
N VAL A 783 3.41 -9.69 18.32
CA VAL A 783 4.78 -9.32 17.92
C VAL A 783 4.90 -8.04 17.07
N ASN A 784 3.81 -7.62 16.43
CA ASN A 784 3.77 -6.43 15.59
C ASN A 784 3.44 -5.14 16.38
N GLU A 785 3.01 -5.25 17.64
CA GLU A 785 2.64 -4.10 18.48
C GLU A 785 3.85 -3.22 18.81
N PRO A 786 3.71 -1.88 18.87
CA PRO A 786 4.82 -0.97 19.15
C PRO A 786 5.48 -1.24 20.51
N TRP A 787 4.70 -1.51 21.55
CA TRP A 787 5.22 -1.82 22.89
C TRP A 787 5.97 -3.16 22.92
N TYR A 788 5.57 -4.14 22.09
CA TYR A 788 6.30 -5.40 21.96
C TYR A 788 7.69 -5.14 21.37
N LYS A 789 7.75 -4.40 20.25
CA LYS A 789 9.02 -4.02 19.61
C LYS A 789 9.90 -3.21 20.55
N GLY A 790 9.33 -2.22 21.23
CA GLY A 790 10.00 -1.38 22.23
C GLY A 790 10.64 -2.19 23.36
N ALA A 791 9.94 -3.18 23.91
CA ALA A 791 10.45 -4.07 24.95
C ALA A 791 11.65 -4.93 24.48
N ILE A 792 11.62 -5.40 23.23
CA ILE A 792 12.72 -6.18 22.65
C ILE A 792 13.95 -5.30 22.43
N PHE A 793 13.79 -4.09 21.87
CA PHE A 793 14.90 -3.14 21.71
C PHE A 793 15.51 -2.79 23.07
N GLN A 794 14.67 -2.49 24.05
CA GLN A 794 15.10 -2.13 25.39
C GLN A 794 15.85 -3.28 26.08
N ASN A 795 15.39 -4.53 25.95
CA ASN A 795 16.10 -5.70 26.50
C ASN A 795 17.45 -5.94 25.82
N ASN A 796 17.56 -5.62 24.52
CA ASN A 796 18.83 -5.73 23.80
C ASN A 796 19.87 -4.72 24.31
N LEU A 797 19.43 -3.52 24.70
CA LEU A 797 20.27 -2.50 25.35
C LEU A 797 20.60 -2.87 26.80
N ASP A 798 19.59 -3.19 27.61
CA ASP A 798 19.72 -3.59 29.00
C ASP A 798 18.66 -4.65 29.39
N PRO A 799 19.06 -5.89 29.70
CA PRO A 799 18.14 -6.95 30.09
C PRO A 799 17.36 -6.67 31.38
N TYR A 800 17.88 -5.80 32.26
CA TYR A 800 17.28 -5.44 33.54
C TYR A 800 16.61 -4.07 33.45
N SER A 801 15.81 -3.86 32.40
CA SER A 801 15.10 -2.61 32.20
C SER A 801 13.72 -2.81 31.57
N ILE A 802 12.84 -1.83 31.82
CA ILE A 802 11.48 -1.80 31.29
C ILE A 802 11.36 -0.78 30.15
N SER A 803 10.51 -1.09 29.17
CA SER A 803 10.13 -0.16 28.11
C SER A 803 8.77 0.45 28.44
N ILE A 804 8.76 1.77 28.62
CA ILE A 804 7.55 2.57 28.82
C ILE A 804 7.21 3.27 27.52
N SER A 805 5.94 3.16 27.12
CA SER A 805 5.41 3.75 25.89
C SER A 805 4.07 4.42 26.13
N VAL A 806 3.83 5.51 25.40
CA VAL A 806 2.58 6.27 25.43
C VAL A 806 1.98 6.40 24.03
N PRO A 807 0.64 6.37 23.89
CA PRO A 807 -0.04 6.65 22.64
C PRO A 807 0.23 8.08 22.14
N TRP A 808 -0.09 8.32 20.87
CA TRP A 808 0.13 9.61 20.22
C TRP A 808 -0.92 10.64 20.60
N GLU A 809 -0.48 11.85 20.95
CA GLU A 809 -1.35 12.99 21.32
C GLU A 809 -2.49 12.61 22.28
N ALA A 810 -2.21 11.71 23.22
CA ALA A 810 -3.21 11.13 24.11
C ALA A 810 -3.73 12.15 25.14
N GLY A 811 -2.93 13.17 25.47
CA GLY A 811 -3.28 14.21 26.42
C GLY A 811 -3.51 13.68 27.84
N ALA A 812 -4.47 14.27 28.56
CA ALA A 812 -4.66 14.00 29.99
C ALA A 812 -5.18 12.58 30.31
N ASP A 813 -5.93 11.97 29.40
CA ASP A 813 -6.55 10.64 29.55
C ASP A 813 -5.63 9.51 29.02
N ALA A 814 -4.33 9.78 28.90
CA ALA A 814 -3.36 8.84 28.34
C ALA A 814 -3.18 7.57 29.17
N ILE A 815 -3.12 6.42 28.50
CA ILE A 815 -2.75 5.13 29.09
C ILE A 815 -1.27 4.90 28.86
N VAL A 816 -0.51 4.70 29.94
CA VAL A 816 0.92 4.37 29.90
C VAL A 816 1.06 2.85 29.90
N THR A 817 1.78 2.32 28.92
CA THR A 817 2.06 0.87 28.82
C THR A 817 3.51 0.60 29.21
N ALA A 818 3.72 -0.17 30.26
CA ALA A 818 5.02 -0.67 30.69
C ALA A 818 5.19 -2.12 30.23
N SER A 819 6.33 -2.44 29.62
CA SER A 819 6.56 -3.73 28.95
C SER A 819 7.99 -4.25 29.14
N MET A 820 8.13 -5.57 29.20
CA MET A 820 9.38 -6.28 29.50
C MET A 820 9.53 -7.51 28.62
N GLY A 821 10.68 -7.65 27.95
CA GLY A 821 10.98 -8.82 27.11
C GLY A 821 11.49 -10.02 27.92
N ILE A 822 10.98 -11.20 27.60
CA ILE A 822 11.34 -12.49 28.21
C ILE A 822 12.26 -13.26 27.26
N PHE A 823 13.49 -13.53 27.70
CA PHE A 823 14.52 -14.22 26.92
C PHE A 823 15.04 -15.47 27.63
N PRO A 824 14.46 -16.65 27.39
CA PRO A 824 15.02 -17.92 27.86
C PRO A 824 16.42 -18.13 27.31
N ARG A 825 17.29 -18.75 28.13
CA ARG A 825 18.68 -19.04 27.80
C ARG A 825 18.92 -20.55 27.79
N ASP A 826 19.58 -21.03 26.75
CA ASP A 826 19.99 -22.44 26.62
C ASP A 826 21.34 -22.51 25.87
N GLY A 827 22.28 -23.30 26.38
CA GLY A 827 23.60 -23.49 25.75
C GLY A 827 24.41 -22.21 25.46
N GLY A 828 24.21 -21.14 26.24
CA GLY A 828 24.86 -19.82 26.02
C GLY A 828 24.15 -18.92 25.01
N LYS A 829 23.04 -19.37 24.42
CA LYS A 829 22.20 -18.62 23.48
C LYS A 829 20.96 -18.08 24.19
N LYS A 830 20.38 -16.99 23.67
CA LYS A 830 19.14 -16.40 24.17
C LYS A 830 18.21 -16.11 22.99
N ALA A 831 16.91 -16.37 23.13
CA ALA A 831 15.91 -16.07 22.10
C ALA A 831 14.71 -15.33 22.72
N PRO A 832 14.05 -14.40 22.00
CA PRO A 832 12.86 -13.73 22.49
C PRO A 832 11.67 -14.70 22.53
N ALA A 833 11.06 -14.92 23.71
CA ALA A 833 9.90 -15.80 23.86
C ALA A 833 8.57 -15.03 23.90
N ALA A 834 8.51 -13.98 24.72
CA ALA A 834 7.30 -13.25 25.02
C ALA A 834 7.62 -11.87 25.58
N VAL A 835 6.61 -11.01 25.62
CA VAL A 835 6.65 -9.71 26.31
C VAL A 835 5.52 -9.68 27.33
N THR A 836 5.86 -9.40 28.59
CA THR A 836 4.90 -9.21 29.69
C THR A 836 4.85 -7.73 30.06
N GLY A 837 3.72 -7.26 30.57
CA GLY A 837 3.55 -5.85 30.87
C GLY A 837 2.27 -5.54 31.64
N PHE A 838 2.08 -4.25 31.90
CA PHE A 838 0.88 -3.72 32.55
C PHE A 838 0.56 -2.32 32.02
N GLN A 839 -0.71 -1.93 32.20
CA GLN A 839 -1.21 -0.61 31.85
C GLN A 839 -1.64 0.16 33.09
N MET A 840 -1.33 1.45 33.09
CA MET A 840 -1.69 2.38 34.15
C MET A 840 -2.11 3.72 33.53
N PRO A 841 -3.01 4.48 34.18
CA PRO A 841 -3.35 5.82 33.73
C PRO A 841 -2.16 6.77 33.96
N MET A 842 -1.92 7.68 33.03
CA MET A 842 -0.87 8.71 33.15
C MET A 842 -1.06 9.54 34.43
N THR A 843 -2.31 9.82 34.81
CA THR A 843 -2.63 10.57 36.03
C THR A 843 -2.15 9.88 37.31
N GLY A 844 -2.20 8.54 37.38
CA GLY A 844 -1.67 7.76 38.49
C GLY A 844 -0.14 7.88 38.57
N LEU A 845 0.54 7.69 37.43
CA LEU A 845 1.99 7.86 37.32
C LEU A 845 2.43 9.29 37.70
N TYR A 846 1.72 10.32 37.24
CA TYR A 846 2.00 11.72 37.54
C TYR A 846 1.92 12.03 39.04
N LYS A 847 0.84 11.61 39.71
CA LYS A 847 0.66 11.83 41.16
C LYS A 847 1.84 11.30 41.95
N LYS A 848 2.30 10.10 41.58
CA LYS A 848 3.43 9.45 42.23
C LYS A 848 4.76 10.11 41.89
N PHE A 849 4.95 10.52 40.63
CA PHE A 849 6.12 11.28 40.20
C PHE A 849 6.27 12.59 41.00
N ILE A 850 5.18 13.34 41.19
CA ILE A 850 5.18 14.55 42.03
C ILE A 850 5.49 14.22 43.49
N GLN A 851 4.93 13.14 44.03
CA GLN A 851 5.24 12.72 45.40
C GLN A 851 6.75 12.48 45.58
N ILE A 852 7.42 11.79 44.65
CA ILE A 852 8.86 11.50 44.71
C ILE A 852 9.70 12.78 44.61
N THR A 853 9.34 13.69 43.69
CA THR A 853 10.07 14.95 43.43
C THR A 853 9.78 16.05 44.46
N SER A 854 8.71 15.91 45.26
CA SER A 854 8.38 16.79 46.38
C SER A 854 9.03 16.38 47.71
N ASN A 855 9.55 15.15 47.82
CA ASN A 855 10.04 14.58 49.07
C ASN A 855 11.48 15.06 49.37
N GLY A 856 11.61 16.34 49.75
CA GLY A 856 12.88 16.96 50.11
C GLY A 856 12.73 18.44 50.51
N ASN A 857 13.44 18.87 51.55
CA ASN A 857 13.40 20.26 52.05
C ASN A 857 14.35 21.19 51.26
N SER A 858 14.24 21.16 49.92
CA SER A 858 15.05 21.93 48.98
C SER A 858 14.19 22.91 48.18
N SER A 859 14.72 24.09 47.85
CA SER A 859 14.06 25.13 47.04
C SER A 859 13.70 24.68 45.61
N MET A 860 14.16 23.50 45.20
CA MET A 860 13.96 22.88 43.90
C MET A 860 12.96 21.73 44.05
N SER A 861 11.73 21.92 43.57
CA SER A 861 10.65 20.91 43.56
C SER A 861 9.80 21.09 42.31
N CYS A 862 9.35 20.00 41.70
CA CYS A 862 8.49 19.98 40.53
C CYS A 862 7.05 20.48 40.79
N THR A 863 6.71 20.82 42.04
CA THR A 863 5.44 21.51 42.37
C THR A 863 5.55 23.02 42.28
N ASN A 864 6.78 23.55 42.17
CA ASN A 864 6.99 24.98 42.07
C ASN A 864 6.70 25.45 40.65
N ILE A 865 5.97 26.56 40.52
CA ILE A 865 5.57 27.18 39.24
C ILE A 865 6.79 27.57 38.37
N TRP A 866 7.98 27.62 38.97
CA TRP A 866 9.21 28.13 38.34
C TRP A 866 10.09 26.99 37.82
N ILE A 867 9.70 25.73 38.04
CA ILE A 867 10.45 24.54 37.67
C ILE A 867 9.53 23.60 36.90
N ASP A 868 9.82 23.41 35.62
CA ASP A 868 9.06 22.52 34.77
C ASP A 868 9.77 21.17 34.70
N CYS A 869 9.06 20.10 35.04
CA CYS A 869 9.61 18.74 35.06
C CYS A 869 8.95 17.88 33.97
N TYR A 870 9.79 17.31 33.10
CA TYR A 870 9.37 16.43 32.03
C TYR A 870 9.99 15.05 32.18
N LEU A 871 9.19 14.02 31.90
CA LEU A 871 9.68 12.66 31.72
C LEU A 871 9.54 12.31 30.25
N VAL A 872 10.65 12.00 29.61
CA VAL A 872 10.75 11.88 28.15
C VAL A 872 11.25 10.48 27.78
N ASP A 873 10.69 9.87 26.75
CA ASP A 873 11.18 8.60 26.23
C ASP A 873 12.53 8.76 25.49
N GLN A 874 13.20 7.63 25.22
CA GLN A 874 14.46 7.60 24.48
C GLN A 874 14.41 8.22 23.07
N ASN A 875 13.23 8.51 22.54
CA ASN A 875 13.03 9.13 21.23
C ASN A 875 12.56 10.59 21.32
N GLY A 876 12.49 11.17 22.53
CA GLY A 876 12.13 12.57 22.74
C GLY A 876 10.63 12.84 22.91
N TYR A 877 9.80 11.82 23.13
CA TYR A 877 8.36 11.98 23.39
C TYR A 877 8.05 12.11 24.87
N ILE A 878 7.16 13.04 25.20
CA ILE A 878 6.76 13.32 26.57
C ILE A 878 5.84 12.20 27.08
N VAL A 879 6.23 11.60 28.21
CA VAL A 879 5.43 10.64 28.99
C VAL A 879 4.75 11.36 30.16
N ILE A 880 5.44 12.32 30.79
CA ILE A 880 4.90 13.15 31.88
C ILE A 880 5.26 14.62 31.63
N SER A 881 4.28 15.49 31.82
CA SER A 881 4.39 16.95 31.81
C SER A 881 3.43 17.56 32.83
N GLU A 882 3.67 18.82 33.24
CA GLU A 882 2.72 19.60 34.05
C GLU A 882 1.46 19.95 33.24
N GLY A 883 1.65 20.34 31.97
CA GLY A 883 0.56 20.43 31.00
C GLY A 883 0.14 19.04 30.57
N TYR A 884 -0.85 18.45 31.24
CA TYR A 884 -1.30 17.07 30.98
C TYR A 884 -1.61 16.77 29.50
N ASN A 885 -1.97 17.79 28.71
CA ASN A 885 -2.23 17.71 27.27
C ASN A 885 -0.98 17.45 26.41
N ASP A 886 0.23 17.63 26.95
CA ASP A 886 1.49 17.47 26.21
C ASP A 886 1.93 16.00 26.14
N THR A 887 1.27 15.10 26.88
CA THR A 887 1.56 13.67 26.86
C THR A 887 1.41 13.09 25.46
N GLY A 888 2.45 12.39 25.00
CA GLY A 888 2.53 11.80 23.67
C GLY A 888 3.02 12.75 22.58
N GLN A 889 3.20 14.05 22.87
CA GLN A 889 3.81 15.02 21.96
C GLN A 889 5.34 14.97 22.02
N PHE A 890 6.00 15.48 20.98
CA PHE A 890 7.46 15.57 20.93
C PHE A 890 7.95 16.76 21.76
N MET A 891 8.95 16.56 22.62
CA MET A 891 9.43 17.58 23.55
C MET A 891 9.85 18.87 22.85
N GLY A 892 10.52 18.78 21.70
CA GLY A 892 10.97 19.96 20.96
C GLY A 892 9.84 20.85 20.39
N THR A 893 8.59 20.34 20.36
CA THR A 893 7.43 21.16 19.99
C THR A 893 7.01 22.13 21.10
N GLN A 894 7.32 21.79 22.35
CA GLN A 894 7.06 22.58 23.55
C GLN A 894 8.32 23.37 23.96
N GLU A 895 9.46 22.67 24.11
CA GLU A 895 10.75 23.21 24.56
C GLU A 895 11.85 22.98 23.53
N GLY A 896 11.74 23.62 22.35
CA GLY A 896 12.65 23.38 21.23
C GLY A 896 14.08 23.88 21.46
N ALA A 897 14.28 25.02 22.11
CA ALA A 897 15.62 25.53 22.43
C ALA A 897 16.39 24.58 23.37
N VAL A 898 15.69 23.97 24.33
CA VAL A 898 16.26 22.97 25.25
C VAL A 898 16.62 21.69 24.51
N MET A 899 15.72 21.19 23.66
CA MET A 899 15.98 20.01 22.84
C MET A 899 17.16 20.23 21.87
N ASN A 900 17.27 21.40 21.23
CA ASN A 900 18.39 21.72 20.35
C ASN A 900 19.73 21.71 21.10
N SER A 901 19.77 22.32 22.29
CA SER A 901 20.93 22.30 23.18
C SER A 901 21.34 20.88 23.58
N MET A 902 20.38 19.96 23.78
CA MET A 902 20.69 18.56 24.07
C MET A 902 21.26 17.82 22.86
N VAL A 903 20.81 18.17 21.65
CA VAL A 903 21.31 17.58 20.39
C VAL A 903 22.74 18.05 20.12
N GLU A 904 23.03 19.34 20.27
CA GLU A 904 24.37 19.91 20.11
C GLU A 904 25.38 19.34 21.12
N GLN A 905 24.92 19.00 22.33
CA GLN A 905 25.73 18.33 23.35
C GLN A 905 25.86 16.80 23.14
N GLY A 906 25.22 16.25 22.11
CA GLY A 906 25.28 14.83 21.77
C GLY A 906 24.49 13.91 22.70
N LEU A 907 23.57 14.45 23.51
CA LEU A 907 22.64 13.66 24.32
C LEU A 907 21.59 12.98 23.43
N PHE A 908 21.09 13.70 22.41
CA PHE A 908 20.23 13.14 21.37
C PHE A 908 20.93 13.21 20.03
N ASN A 909 20.86 12.11 19.27
CA ASN A 909 21.27 12.07 17.88
C ASN A 909 20.06 12.37 17.00
N ALA A 910 20.18 13.39 16.16
CA ALA A 910 19.19 13.67 15.12
C ALA A 910 19.43 12.74 13.92
N VAL A 911 18.41 11.99 13.54
CA VAL A 911 18.44 11.02 12.43
C VAL A 911 17.40 11.44 11.40
N GLU A 912 17.85 11.76 10.20
CA GLU A 912 16.98 12.06 9.08
C GLU A 912 16.47 10.78 8.44
N ILE A 913 15.15 10.73 8.25
CA ILE A 913 14.41 9.67 7.56
C ILE A 913 13.67 10.29 6.39
N TYR A 914 13.76 9.64 5.23
CA TYR A 914 13.09 10.04 4.01
C TYR A 914 11.89 9.13 3.76
N ASP A 915 10.73 9.73 3.50
CA ASP A 915 9.51 9.05 3.12
C ASP A 915 9.21 9.36 1.64
N TYR A 916 9.63 8.45 0.76
CA TYR A 916 9.42 8.52 -0.69
C TYR A 916 8.03 8.05 -1.13
N GLN A 917 7.22 7.55 -0.17
CA GLN A 917 5.85 7.11 -0.41
C GLN A 917 4.83 8.09 0.18
N ALA A 918 5.24 9.32 0.50
CA ALA A 918 4.36 10.28 1.13
C ALA A 918 3.31 10.85 0.16
N TRP A 919 2.26 11.43 0.73
CA TRP A 919 1.19 12.08 -0.01
C TRP A 919 1.04 13.52 0.47
N CYS A 920 1.10 14.46 -0.46
CA CYS A 920 1.03 15.89 -0.20
C CYS A 920 -0.31 16.45 -0.68
N GLU A 921 -0.70 17.56 -0.06
CA GLU A 921 -1.98 18.25 -0.28
C GLU A 921 -1.68 19.69 -0.72
N GLU A 922 -2.29 20.13 -1.83
CA GLU A 922 -2.25 21.51 -2.32
C GLU A 922 -3.66 22.03 -2.55
N GLU A 923 -3.91 23.29 -2.19
CA GLU A 923 -5.18 23.97 -2.49
C GLU A 923 -5.11 24.54 -3.92
N CYS A 924 -5.88 23.97 -4.84
CA CYS A 924 -5.98 24.43 -6.22
C CYS A 924 -7.29 25.19 -6.45
N VAL A 925 -7.25 26.18 -7.36
CA VAL A 925 -8.41 27.01 -7.72
C VAL A 925 -8.60 26.94 -9.23
N GLU A 926 -9.65 26.26 -9.69
CA GLU A 926 -9.98 26.15 -11.11
C GLU A 926 -10.61 27.47 -11.64
N GLY A 927 -9.85 28.29 -12.38
CA GLY A 927 -10.45 29.48 -12.99
C GLY A 927 -9.60 30.15 -14.07
N ALA A 928 -10.25 30.51 -15.19
CA ALA A 928 -9.65 31.25 -16.30
C ALA A 928 -9.15 32.67 -15.95
N ALA A 929 -9.19 33.09 -14.69
CA ALA A 929 -8.79 34.43 -14.25
C ALA A 929 -7.32 34.53 -13.80
N TYR A 930 -6.58 33.42 -13.67
CA TYR A 930 -5.19 33.44 -13.18
C TYR A 930 -4.16 33.93 -14.22
N ILE A 931 -4.55 33.98 -15.51
CA ILE A 931 -3.66 34.44 -16.58
C ILE A 931 -3.84 35.95 -16.71
N PRO A 932 -2.81 36.79 -16.39
CA PRO A 932 -2.92 38.25 -16.42
C PRO A 932 -3.24 38.82 -17.81
N THR A 933 -3.19 38.01 -18.87
CA THR A 933 -3.50 38.39 -20.25
C THR A 933 -5.00 38.28 -20.59
N ASN A 934 -5.79 37.52 -19.82
CA ASN A 934 -7.21 37.34 -20.08
C ASN A 934 -8.07 38.61 -19.99
N PRO A 935 -7.90 39.53 -19.02
CA PRO A 935 -8.66 40.78 -19.04
C PRO A 935 -8.40 41.61 -20.30
N LEU A 936 -7.17 41.59 -20.84
CA LEU A 936 -6.79 42.29 -22.07
C LEU A 936 -7.38 41.63 -23.33
N THR A 937 -7.43 40.30 -23.39
CA THR A 937 -8.04 39.58 -24.52
C THR A 937 -9.57 39.74 -24.53
N TYR A 938 -10.24 39.76 -23.38
CA TYR A 938 -11.66 40.08 -23.30
C TYR A 938 -11.94 41.54 -23.69
N LEU A 939 -11.08 42.49 -23.28
CA LEU A 939 -11.19 43.88 -23.73
C LEU A 939 -11.02 44.00 -25.25
N SER A 940 -10.04 43.29 -25.82
CA SER A 940 -9.80 43.21 -27.27
C SER A 940 -11.01 42.61 -28.01
N LYS A 941 -11.56 41.50 -27.54
CA LYS A 941 -12.76 40.86 -28.11
C LYS A 941 -13.99 41.76 -28.00
N LEU A 942 -14.15 42.47 -26.89
CA LEU A 942 -15.24 43.44 -26.70
C LEU A 942 -15.08 44.63 -27.65
N LEU A 943 -13.85 45.11 -27.86
CA LEU A 943 -13.54 46.17 -28.81
C LEU A 943 -13.81 45.71 -30.26
N LEU A 944 -13.40 44.49 -30.61
CA LEU A 944 -13.64 43.89 -31.93
C LEU A 944 -15.14 43.69 -32.18
N TRP A 945 -15.88 43.18 -31.19
CA TRP A 945 -17.33 43.05 -31.23
C TRP A 945 -18.01 44.40 -31.41
N PHE A 946 -17.58 45.42 -30.66
CA PHE A 946 -18.10 46.78 -30.78
C PHE A 946 -17.84 47.35 -32.18
N LEU A 947 -16.63 47.18 -32.72
CA LEU A 947 -16.28 47.62 -34.08
C LEU A 947 -17.11 46.90 -35.15
N LEU A 948 -17.34 45.59 -35.02
CA LEU A 948 -18.22 44.80 -35.89
C LEU A 948 -19.67 45.26 -35.81
N ARG A 949 -20.15 45.64 -34.62
CA ARG A 949 -21.51 46.17 -34.42
C ARG A 949 -21.66 47.55 -35.04
N VAL A 950 -20.66 48.41 -34.90
CA VAL A 950 -20.61 49.73 -35.53
C VAL A 950 -20.56 49.62 -37.04
N THR A 951 -19.77 48.69 -37.60
CA THR A 951 -19.76 48.43 -39.05
C THR A 951 -21.09 47.85 -39.56
N CYS A 952 -21.74 46.99 -38.78
CA CYS A 952 -23.08 46.48 -39.12
C CYS A 952 -24.16 47.57 -39.00
N PHE A 953 -23.99 48.55 -38.11
CA PHE A 953 -24.88 49.70 -37.97
C PHE A 953 -24.68 50.73 -39.09
N THR A 954 -23.44 50.95 -39.53
CA THR A 954 -23.17 51.85 -40.68
C THR A 954 -23.61 51.25 -42.01
N THR A 955 -23.61 49.91 -42.15
CA THR A 955 -24.19 49.25 -43.34
C THR A 955 -25.71 49.33 -43.39
N GLN A 956 -26.42 49.63 -42.27
CA GLN A 956 -27.86 49.92 -42.30
C GLN A 956 -28.19 51.31 -42.89
N PHE A 957 -27.25 52.26 -42.92
CA PHE A 957 -27.45 53.59 -43.55
C PHE A 957 -27.23 53.59 -45.06
N VAL A 958 -26.63 52.53 -45.61
CA VAL A 958 -26.41 52.35 -47.05
C VAL A 958 -27.33 51.22 -47.50
N ASN A 959 -28.48 51.56 -48.11
CA ASN A 959 -29.46 50.60 -48.63
C ASN A 959 -28.81 49.64 -49.65
N LEU A 960 -28.26 48.53 -49.16
CA LEU A 960 -27.88 47.36 -49.95
C LEU A 960 -28.87 46.21 -49.66
N PRO A 961 -29.35 45.49 -50.68
CA PRO A 961 -30.40 44.49 -50.49
C PRO A 961 -29.88 43.27 -49.72
N LEU A 962 -30.51 43.00 -48.57
CA LEU A 962 -30.35 41.79 -47.79
C LEU A 962 -30.79 40.54 -48.58
N THR A 963 -29.92 39.54 -48.67
CA THR A 963 -30.35 38.14 -48.81
C THR A 963 -29.78 37.31 -47.66
N PHE A 964 -30.71 36.92 -46.78
CA PHE A 964 -30.70 35.79 -45.84
C PHE A 964 -29.40 35.37 -45.14
N GLY A 965 -29.21 35.92 -43.94
CA GLY A 965 -28.73 35.15 -42.79
C GLY A 965 -29.78 35.22 -41.69
N LYS A 966 -30.71 34.26 -41.63
CA LYS A 966 -31.51 34.04 -40.41
C LYS A 966 -30.54 33.51 -39.35
N VAL A 967 -30.00 34.41 -38.54
CA VAL A 967 -29.47 34.04 -37.23
C VAL A 967 -30.70 33.76 -36.38
N HIS A 968 -30.90 32.50 -36.00
CA HIS A 968 -31.80 32.17 -34.90
C HIS A 968 -31.28 32.90 -33.65
N PRO A 969 -32.02 33.83 -33.05
CA PRO A 969 -31.83 34.11 -31.64
C PRO A 969 -32.45 32.91 -30.91
N ASP A 970 -31.66 32.25 -30.07
CA ASP A 970 -32.02 31.26 -29.05
C ASP A 970 -31.08 30.05 -29.15
N GLU A 971 -29.82 30.28 -28.77
CA GLU A 971 -29.10 29.32 -27.94
C GLU A 971 -28.61 30.14 -26.74
N ASP A 972 -29.04 29.71 -25.56
CA ASP A 972 -28.70 30.31 -24.28
C ASP A 972 -27.20 30.58 -24.21
N ALA A 973 -26.82 31.81 -23.89
CA ALA A 973 -25.45 32.04 -23.43
C ALA A 973 -25.25 31.08 -22.25
N PRO A 974 -24.20 30.23 -22.25
CA PRO A 974 -23.92 29.39 -21.10
C PRO A 974 -23.88 30.28 -19.86
N ASP A 975 -24.62 29.92 -18.81
CA ASP A 975 -24.55 30.62 -17.54
C ASP A 975 -23.06 30.83 -17.18
N PRO A 976 -22.68 32.01 -16.66
CA PRO A 976 -21.31 32.22 -16.23
C PRO A 976 -20.93 31.07 -15.27
N PRO A 977 -19.80 30.37 -15.51
CA PRO A 977 -19.41 29.26 -14.66
C PRO A 977 -19.39 29.73 -13.20
N PRO A 978 -19.82 28.89 -12.25
CA PRO A 978 -19.80 29.23 -10.84
C PRO A 978 -18.39 29.69 -10.44
N PRO A 979 -18.26 30.58 -9.44
CA PRO A 979 -16.96 31.03 -8.99
C PRO A 979 -16.09 29.82 -8.62
N PRO A 980 -14.79 29.84 -8.98
CA PRO A 980 -13.85 28.78 -8.64
C PRO A 980 -13.95 28.44 -7.16
N ARG A 981 -14.22 27.18 -6.82
CA ARG A 981 -14.09 26.70 -5.43
C ARG A 981 -12.67 26.15 -5.25
N PRO A 982 -11.98 26.49 -4.15
CA PRO A 982 -10.74 25.81 -3.83
C PRO A 982 -11.05 24.33 -3.58
N TYR A 983 -10.32 23.44 -4.25
CA TYR A 983 -10.36 22.00 -3.96
C TYR A 983 -8.98 21.51 -3.57
N LEU A 984 -8.95 20.49 -2.72
CA LEU A 984 -7.70 19.92 -2.20
C LEU A 984 -7.17 18.87 -3.19
N TYR A 985 -6.16 19.24 -3.98
CA TYR A 985 -5.48 18.35 -4.89
C TYR A 985 -4.42 17.54 -4.13
N HIS A 986 -4.49 16.22 -4.25
CA HIS A 986 -3.56 15.30 -3.56
C HIS A 986 -2.62 14.68 -4.59
N TYR A 987 -1.33 14.60 -4.28
CA TYR A 987 -0.34 14.02 -5.20
C TYR A 987 0.81 13.33 -4.46
N PRO A 988 1.46 12.33 -5.07
CA PRO A 988 2.64 11.67 -4.51
C PRO A 988 3.81 12.64 -4.37
N CYS A 989 4.43 12.68 -3.20
CA CYS A 989 5.54 13.57 -2.90
C CYS A 989 6.57 12.87 -2.00
N ASP A 990 7.78 13.43 -1.96
CA ASP A 990 8.78 13.01 -0.99
C ASP A 990 8.74 13.92 0.24
N GLN A 991 8.74 13.31 1.42
CA GLN A 991 8.85 14.02 2.70
C GLN A 991 10.13 13.62 3.41
N LYS A 992 10.70 14.54 4.18
CA LYS A 992 11.76 14.26 5.15
C LYS A 992 11.24 14.50 6.56
N ARG A 993 11.74 13.70 7.51
CA ARG A 993 11.50 13.86 8.94
C ARG A 993 12.79 13.70 9.69
N THR A 994 12.99 14.53 10.71
CA THR A 994 14.09 14.39 11.64
C THR A 994 13.57 13.73 12.90
N LEU A 995 14.00 12.49 13.14
CA LEU A 995 13.68 11.74 14.34
C LEU A 995 14.88 11.79 15.30
N TYR A 996 14.64 11.58 16.59
CA TYR A 996 15.66 11.68 17.61
C TYR A 996 15.86 10.36 18.35
N MET A 997 17.09 10.12 18.79
CA MET A 997 17.47 8.93 19.54
C MET A 997 18.46 9.28 20.64
N LEU A 998 18.17 8.83 21.86
CA LEU A 998 19.00 9.08 23.03
C LEU A 998 20.33 8.32 22.93
N ASN A 999 21.43 9.04 23.14
CA ASN A 999 22.75 8.45 23.28
C ASN A 999 22.94 7.95 24.73
N GLN A 1000 22.85 6.63 24.90
CA GLN A 1000 22.88 5.97 26.21
C GLN A 1000 24.15 6.25 27.03
N THR A 1001 25.29 6.45 26.37
CA THR A 1001 26.58 6.67 27.06
C THR A 1001 26.71 8.06 27.67
N VAL A 1002 26.16 9.07 26.98
CA VAL A 1002 26.14 10.46 27.45
C VAL A 1002 25.03 10.63 28.48
N ALA A 1003 23.86 10.04 28.23
CA ALA A 1003 22.71 10.09 29.14
C ALA A 1003 23.00 9.52 30.54
N ALA A 1004 23.88 8.52 30.64
CA ALA A 1004 24.29 7.94 31.93
C ALA A 1004 25.10 8.89 32.81
N LYS A 1005 25.78 9.90 32.23
CA LYS A 1005 26.56 10.89 32.97
C LYS A 1005 25.75 12.11 33.39
N GLY A 1006 24.56 12.28 32.79
CA GLY A 1006 23.76 13.49 32.90
C GLY A 1006 24.36 14.66 32.13
N VAL A 1007 23.50 15.57 31.71
CA VAL A 1007 23.88 16.79 30.97
C VAL A 1007 23.30 18.01 31.67
N LYS A 1008 24.10 19.07 31.76
CA LYS A 1008 23.71 20.38 32.30
C LYS A 1008 23.63 21.39 31.16
N ASN A 1009 22.85 22.45 31.34
CA ASN A 1009 22.76 23.53 30.34
C ASN A 1009 24.12 24.10 29.95
N ASN A 1010 24.33 24.35 28.65
CA ASN A 1010 25.47 25.09 28.13
C ASN A 1010 25.12 26.59 28.03
N PRO A 1011 25.84 27.49 28.73
CA PRO A 1011 25.56 28.93 28.73
C PRO A 1011 25.80 29.64 27.38
N GLU A 1012 26.41 28.97 26.40
CA GLU A 1012 26.61 29.54 25.05
C GLU A 1012 25.33 29.58 24.20
N HIS A 1013 24.27 28.87 24.60
CA HIS A 1013 23.02 28.78 23.84
C HIS A 1013 21.85 29.47 24.53
N CYS A 1014 20.90 29.96 23.73
CA CYS A 1014 19.69 30.64 24.19
C CYS A 1014 18.63 29.64 24.73
N SER A 1015 19.06 28.71 25.59
CA SER A 1015 18.24 27.72 26.27
C SER A 1015 18.09 28.04 27.75
N ARG A 1016 16.90 27.77 28.32
CA ARG A 1016 16.69 27.79 29.77
C ARG A 1016 17.68 26.87 30.46
N PRO A 1017 18.16 27.20 31.68
CA PRO A 1017 18.87 26.24 32.51
C PRO A 1017 18.06 24.97 32.69
N TYR A 1018 18.66 23.83 32.37
CA TYR A 1018 18.06 22.52 32.51
C TYR A 1018 19.08 21.50 33.01
N TYR A 1019 18.55 20.44 33.61
CA TYR A 1019 19.25 19.23 34.00
C TYR A 1019 18.56 18.03 33.38
N ALA A 1020 19.31 17.22 32.63
CA ALA A 1020 18.80 16.00 32.01
C ALA A 1020 19.54 14.79 32.58
N GLN A 1021 18.80 13.86 33.18
CA GLN A 1021 19.34 12.65 33.81
C GLN A 1021 18.54 11.41 33.41
N ARG A 1022 19.22 10.34 33.01
CA ARG A 1022 18.57 9.07 32.66
C ARG A 1022 17.95 8.43 33.91
N VAL A 1023 16.74 7.91 33.78
CA VAL A 1023 16.09 7.11 34.84
C VAL A 1023 16.59 5.66 34.72
N PRO A 1024 17.26 5.11 35.75
CA PRO A 1024 17.83 3.77 35.70
C PRO A 1024 16.74 2.71 35.52
N HIS A 1025 17.09 1.58 34.93
CA HIS A 1025 16.18 0.46 34.64
C HIS A 1025 14.99 0.82 33.73
N THR A 1026 15.02 1.95 33.04
CA THR A 1026 13.97 2.36 32.09
C THR A 1026 14.57 2.95 30.80
N ASN A 1027 13.72 3.17 29.81
CA ASN A 1027 13.99 3.94 28.60
C ASN A 1027 13.74 5.46 28.75
N LEU A 1028 13.59 5.96 29.98
CA LEU A 1028 13.17 7.32 30.26
C LEU A 1028 14.33 8.26 30.61
N LEU A 1029 14.14 9.53 30.31
CA LEU A 1029 15.00 10.66 30.64
C LEU A 1029 14.19 11.66 31.46
N LEU A 1030 14.67 12.00 32.65
CA LEU A 1030 14.12 13.07 33.49
C LEU A 1030 14.78 14.38 33.08
N VAL A 1031 13.98 15.37 32.66
CA VAL A 1031 14.44 16.72 32.34
C VAL A 1031 13.77 17.71 33.28
N VAL A 1032 14.59 18.51 33.98
CA VAL A 1032 14.13 19.56 34.90
C VAL A 1032 14.60 20.90 34.35
N ILE A 1033 13.69 21.83 34.14
CA ILE A 1033 13.93 23.12 33.46
C ILE A 1033 13.56 24.26 34.41
N ASP A 1034 14.39 25.29 34.49
CA ASP A 1034 14.07 26.53 35.20
C ASP A 1034 13.34 27.51 34.27
N SER A 1035 12.04 27.69 34.51
CA SER A 1035 11.16 28.48 33.64
C SER A 1035 11.24 29.99 33.86
N MET A 1036 11.98 30.46 34.88
CA MET A 1036 12.20 31.90 35.11
C MET A 1036 13.10 32.55 34.06
N PHE A 1037 13.92 31.77 33.36
CA PHE A 1037 14.81 32.31 32.34
C PHE A 1037 14.08 32.42 30.99
N PRO A 1038 14.29 33.52 30.24
CA PRO A 1038 13.74 33.66 28.90
C PRO A 1038 14.40 32.64 27.95
N THR A 1039 13.61 32.03 27.08
CA THR A 1039 14.08 31.18 25.97
C THR A 1039 14.06 31.95 24.66
N CYS A 1040 14.92 31.56 23.74
CA CYS A 1040 14.67 31.87 22.34
C CYS A 1040 13.51 31.01 21.83
N TYR A 1041 12.62 31.62 21.04
CA TYR A 1041 11.58 30.87 20.36
C TYR A 1041 12.22 30.06 19.23
N ASP A 1042 12.49 28.79 19.51
CA ASP A 1042 12.92 27.80 18.54
C ASP A 1042 12.00 26.59 18.70
N ARG A 1043 11.30 26.20 17.63
CA ARG A 1043 10.28 25.15 17.66
C ARG A 1043 10.73 24.02 16.76
N LEU A 1044 11.26 22.96 17.36
CA LEU A 1044 11.67 21.76 16.65
C LEU A 1044 10.46 20.85 16.45
N GLN A 1045 10.06 20.64 15.21
CA GLN A 1045 8.97 19.73 14.88
C GLN A 1045 9.51 18.44 14.28
N VAL A 1046 8.87 17.33 14.67
CA VAL A 1046 9.07 16.00 14.10
C VAL A 1046 8.05 15.72 12.97
N THR A 1047 7.26 16.74 12.63
CA THR A 1047 6.30 16.68 11.54
C THR A 1047 7.03 16.51 10.20
N PRO A 1048 6.43 15.79 9.24
CA PRO A 1048 6.95 15.72 7.89
C PRO A 1048 7.09 17.10 7.28
N VAL A 1049 8.23 17.33 6.62
CA VAL A 1049 8.45 18.48 5.77
C VAL A 1049 8.67 17.98 4.35
N THR A 1050 7.98 18.57 3.38
CA THR A 1050 8.17 18.24 1.96
C THR A 1050 9.59 18.59 1.53
N ILE A 1051 10.27 17.67 0.83
CA ILE A 1051 11.64 17.92 0.36
C ILE A 1051 11.60 18.98 -0.74
N SER A 1052 12.45 20.01 -0.61
CA SER A 1052 12.55 21.05 -1.63
C SER A 1052 13.36 20.54 -2.84
N PRO A 1053 13.00 20.92 -4.09
CA PRO A 1053 13.74 20.49 -5.28
C PRO A 1053 15.25 20.79 -5.25
N PHE A 1054 15.68 21.78 -4.45
CA PHE A 1054 17.09 22.15 -4.30
C PHE A 1054 17.93 21.14 -3.51
N GLU A 1055 17.31 20.24 -2.75
CA GLU A 1055 18.01 19.26 -1.90
C GLU A 1055 18.44 17.97 -2.61
N TYR A 1056 17.92 17.70 -3.82
CA TYR A 1056 18.23 16.47 -4.56
C TYR A 1056 19.61 16.50 -5.24
N THR A 1057 19.97 17.63 -5.88
CA THR A 1057 21.34 18.07 -6.31
C THR A 1057 21.22 19.30 -7.23
N ASN A 1058 22.07 20.33 -7.08
CA ASN A 1058 22.39 21.43 -8.02
C ASN A 1058 21.29 22.03 -8.96
N GLY A 1059 20.01 21.98 -8.58
CA GLY A 1059 19.00 22.98 -8.94
C GLY A 1059 18.23 22.81 -10.27
N MET A 1060 16.96 23.23 -10.20
CA MET A 1060 16.02 23.59 -11.28
C MET A 1060 15.16 22.50 -11.95
N GLU A 1061 15.14 21.26 -11.46
CA GLU A 1061 14.28 20.23 -12.07
C GLU A 1061 12.92 20.12 -11.36
N ASP A 1062 11.85 20.25 -12.15
CA ASP A 1062 10.46 20.15 -11.69
C ASP A 1062 10.08 18.69 -11.39
N ARG A 1063 8.99 18.47 -10.64
CA ARG A 1063 8.48 17.09 -10.41
C ARG A 1063 7.92 16.55 -11.74
N PRO A 1064 8.25 15.33 -12.19
CA PRO A 1064 8.89 14.18 -11.51
C PRO A 1064 10.39 13.96 -11.84
N CYS A 1065 11.07 14.93 -12.45
CA CYS A 1065 12.38 14.76 -13.08
C CYS A 1065 13.48 14.28 -12.11
N HIS A 1066 13.36 14.56 -10.81
CA HIS A 1066 14.24 14.04 -9.75
C HIS A 1066 14.27 12.49 -9.65
N LYS A 1067 13.32 11.77 -10.26
CA LYS A 1067 13.31 10.30 -10.31
C LYS A 1067 14.04 9.70 -11.52
N ILE A 1068 14.49 10.52 -12.47
CA ILE A 1068 15.19 10.04 -13.68
C ILE A 1068 16.39 9.14 -13.36
N PRO A 1069 17.24 9.41 -12.34
CA PRO A 1069 18.35 8.51 -12.00
C PRO A 1069 17.91 7.09 -11.62
N LEU A 1070 16.64 6.88 -11.22
CA LEU A 1070 16.11 5.55 -10.94
C LEU A 1070 15.87 4.73 -12.21
N ASN A 1071 15.67 5.39 -13.36
CA ASN A 1071 15.49 4.71 -14.65
C ASN A 1071 16.78 4.02 -15.12
N ASP A 1072 17.95 4.51 -14.68
CA ASP A 1072 19.26 3.95 -15.00
C ASP A 1072 19.65 2.75 -14.12
N LEU A 1073 18.84 2.44 -13.10
CA LEU A 1073 19.09 1.30 -12.23
C LEU A 1073 19.03 -0.01 -13.03
N LYS A 1074 19.85 -0.98 -12.61
CA LYS A 1074 19.95 -2.28 -13.30
C LYS A 1074 18.60 -2.99 -13.36
N ARG A 1075 18.23 -3.49 -14.53
CA ARG A 1075 16.99 -4.25 -14.77
C ARG A 1075 17.29 -5.54 -15.52
N ARG A 1076 16.41 -6.53 -15.37
CA ARG A 1076 16.48 -7.77 -16.14
C ARG A 1076 15.26 -7.89 -17.05
N ARG A 1077 15.51 -8.19 -18.32
CA ARG A 1077 14.44 -8.46 -19.29
C ARG A 1077 13.79 -9.81 -19.02
N LEU A 1078 12.54 -9.94 -19.43
CA LEU A 1078 11.83 -11.21 -19.40
C LEU A 1078 12.39 -12.13 -20.49
N GLU A 1079 12.57 -13.40 -20.15
CA GLU A 1079 12.98 -14.46 -21.08
C GLU A 1079 11.77 -14.91 -21.92
N GLY A 1080 11.99 -15.40 -23.15
CA GLY A 1080 10.90 -15.89 -24.02
C GLY A 1080 10.17 -14.81 -24.84
N CYS A 1081 10.76 -13.62 -24.97
CA CYS A 1081 10.25 -12.61 -25.90
C CYS A 1081 10.82 -12.82 -27.31
N PHE A 1082 9.94 -12.88 -28.31
CA PHE A 1082 10.30 -12.98 -29.72
C PHE A 1082 9.94 -11.68 -30.44
N THR A 1083 10.91 -11.08 -31.13
CA THR A 1083 10.75 -9.77 -31.79
C THR A 1083 10.39 -9.89 -33.26
N GLU A 1084 10.89 -10.93 -33.90
CA GLU A 1084 10.65 -11.25 -35.31
C GLU A 1084 10.64 -12.77 -35.47
N HIS A 1085 9.80 -13.27 -36.36
CA HIS A 1085 9.87 -14.67 -36.80
C HIS A 1085 10.45 -14.72 -38.22
N PRO A 1086 11.38 -15.65 -38.55
CA PRO A 1086 11.98 -15.71 -39.89
C PRO A 1086 10.96 -15.85 -41.04
N LEU A 1087 9.80 -16.44 -40.77
CA LEU A 1087 8.69 -16.61 -41.74
C LEU A 1087 7.61 -15.51 -41.65
N GLU A 1088 7.78 -14.47 -40.84
CA GLU A 1088 6.78 -13.41 -40.66
C GLU A 1088 6.53 -12.63 -41.97
N HIS A 1089 7.58 -12.44 -42.78
CA HIS A 1089 7.48 -11.80 -44.10
C HIS A 1089 6.60 -12.55 -45.11
N GLU A 1090 6.26 -13.82 -44.85
CA GLU A 1090 5.37 -14.61 -45.69
C GLU A 1090 3.88 -14.38 -45.36
N ILE A 1091 3.57 -13.60 -44.32
CA ILE A 1091 2.19 -13.29 -43.92
C ILE A 1091 1.65 -12.16 -44.81
N GLU A 1092 0.75 -12.49 -45.75
CA GLU A 1092 0.05 -11.52 -46.60
C GLU A 1092 -1.12 -10.83 -45.86
N ALA A 1093 -0.85 -10.14 -44.74
CA ALA A 1093 -1.84 -9.35 -44.03
C ALA A 1093 -1.53 -7.86 -44.15
N CYS A 1094 -2.15 -7.17 -45.12
CA CYS A 1094 -2.20 -5.71 -45.15
C CYS A 1094 -3.47 -5.24 -44.40
N GLY A 1095 -3.33 -4.22 -43.54
CA GLY A 1095 -4.45 -3.67 -42.77
C GLY A 1095 -5.65 -3.32 -43.67
N ARG A 1096 -6.86 -3.68 -43.24
CA ARG A 1096 -8.10 -3.41 -43.98
C ARG A 1096 -8.35 -1.91 -44.05
N GLY A 1097 -7.82 -1.25 -45.08
CA GLY A 1097 -8.30 0.06 -45.52
C GLY A 1097 -9.67 -0.11 -46.17
N SER A 1098 -10.71 0.51 -45.60
CA SER A 1098 -12.03 0.54 -46.24
C SER A 1098 -11.97 1.40 -47.50
N ARG A 1099 -11.99 0.78 -48.68
CA ARG A 1099 -12.27 1.48 -49.93
C ARG A 1099 -13.79 1.61 -50.07
N GLN A 1100 -14.32 2.81 -49.91
CA GLN A 1100 -15.71 3.08 -50.30
C GLN A 1100 -15.79 3.02 -51.84
N ASN A 1101 -16.49 2.00 -52.36
CA ASN A 1101 -16.93 2.04 -53.75
C ASN A 1101 -18.19 2.90 -53.83
N ILE A 1102 -18.13 3.96 -54.65
CA ILE A 1102 -19.30 4.79 -54.96
C ILE A 1102 -20.38 3.90 -55.56
N SER A 1103 -21.50 3.76 -54.85
CA SER A 1103 -22.67 3.08 -55.39
C SER A 1103 -23.28 3.95 -56.49
N PHE A 1104 -23.00 3.60 -57.75
CA PHE A 1104 -23.62 4.22 -58.93
C PHE A 1104 -25.16 4.15 -58.89
N LEU A 1105 -25.73 3.20 -58.14
CA LEU A 1105 -27.17 3.09 -57.91
C LEU A 1105 -27.69 4.25 -57.06
N LEU A 1106 -26.99 4.63 -55.99
CA LEU A 1106 -27.38 5.78 -55.15
C LEU A 1106 -27.18 7.11 -55.88
N LEU A 1107 -26.09 7.24 -56.66
CA LEU A 1107 -25.85 8.41 -57.49
C LEU A 1107 -26.95 8.57 -58.54
N SER A 1108 -27.35 7.49 -59.21
CA SER A 1108 -28.42 7.52 -60.20
C SER A 1108 -29.79 7.80 -59.57
N ILE A 1109 -30.09 7.29 -58.37
CA ILE A 1109 -31.33 7.62 -57.63
C ILE A 1109 -31.36 9.10 -57.23
N VAL A 1110 -30.23 9.67 -56.79
CA VAL A 1110 -30.13 11.10 -56.43
C VAL A 1110 -30.28 11.97 -57.67
N VAL A 1111 -29.62 11.62 -58.78
CA VAL A 1111 -29.75 12.32 -60.06
C VAL A 1111 -31.19 12.22 -60.59
N LEU A 1112 -31.84 11.05 -60.49
CA LEU A 1112 -33.25 10.89 -60.86
C LEU A 1112 -34.17 11.76 -59.99
N LYS A 1113 -33.93 11.81 -58.67
CA LYS A 1113 -34.71 12.66 -57.76
C LYS A 1113 -34.51 14.16 -58.01
N ILE A 1114 -33.31 14.57 -58.45
CA ILE A 1114 -33.03 15.96 -58.83
C ILE A 1114 -33.74 16.30 -60.15
N ILE A 1115 -33.72 15.39 -61.14
CA ILE A 1115 -34.41 15.58 -62.43
C ILE A 1115 -35.93 15.59 -62.24
N CYS A 1116 -36.49 14.72 -61.40
CA CYS A 1116 -37.92 14.72 -61.05
C CYS A 1116 -38.36 15.94 -60.23
N LYS A 1117 -37.44 16.76 -59.71
CA LYS A 1117 -37.75 18.03 -59.03
C LYS A 1117 -37.69 19.24 -59.97
N PHE A 1118 -37.14 19.08 -61.17
CA PHE A 1118 -36.97 20.13 -62.18
C PHE A 1118 -37.93 20.02 -63.37
N ILE A 1119 -38.72 18.94 -63.44
CA ILE A 1119 -39.93 18.79 -64.28
C ILE A 1119 -41.13 19.00 -63.36
#